data_AF-A0A2G6Q248-F1
#
_entry.id   AF-A0A2G6Q248-F1
#
_cell.length_a   1.000
_cell.length_b   1.000
_cell.length_c   1.000
_cell.angle_alpha   90.00
_cell.angle_beta   90.00
_cell.angle_gamma   90.00
#
_symmetry.space_group_name_H-M   'P 1'
#
loop_
_entity.id
_entity.type
_entity.pdbx_description
1 polymer ?
#
loop_
_entity_poly.entity_id
_entity_poly.type
_entity_poly.pdbx_seq_one_letter_code
_entity_poly.pdbx_strand_id
1 'polypeptide(L)'
;MLKKLILILLIATAPLFAKLDDLEEVNFPLNSAVVVDAFPGLDLLAEVMKKYPDLSLKVVGYTDYIGGKNYNKNLSMKRAEAVKAYLLQQGVAASQIATEGRGQEQYKATNDNREGRFQNRRVELLLYEMVNGQKTKVSYERLIALFCGRDVSGVAMVDDHQKIIKKLSELETNQKAIQEAIAAHAKEVKAKEAAAVAVAPEEKAEKDKWHSSHFSHSFKVSPYASISFDIGNDDMDDTNGRLRGNYFRPLNDNVALQMQGEWYYSDDNQEGGFDAAMVFQRNHFKMGGALSYKKINQEGWESALLGQGSVVMNLHFNKGHFGLYATSGFSDGDIIMHEQIDIVYARETYLEVVDQIGLDFGFLAGKNVAVSGSIAKLDTDLSGDLAADLTIECVAYDNYSFYLEGSMNRSMITDDDNMRYALGVRLGAWHQPRYSESGVVSPIKIPAIKYEVKTREVRIGNTAPTADAGMSQTEVPEGTVTLDATASYDREGDTLTFKWVQVAGPVVALATPLEAITTFEGRAGEAYTFMVTVTDLYGETGSDLVQVVMQQAEVPAPVIEFFTATPDTIDEGELVNLNWSTVYADHVVIEGLGQVNTSGSIVLDPRETTVYTLTATNEKGTVSETVTVTVIPEVVPDPNNRPVANAGPDQFRITPGVVQLDGTASYDPDGDTLTYKWVVVSATTAVDMSGADTATPTFNAAASSTYIFRLIVHDGKGGVSTDDVLIQVF
;
A
#
# COMPACT_ATOMS: atom_id res chain seq x y z
N MET A 1 -23.38 22.62 -43.38
CA MET A 1 -22.99 22.34 -41.98
C MET A 1 -23.49 20.97 -41.52
N LEU A 2 -24.76 20.61 -41.72
CA LEU A 2 -25.33 19.31 -41.31
C LEU A 2 -24.55 18.06 -41.81
N LYS A 3 -23.97 18.04 -43.01
CA LYS A 3 -23.12 16.91 -43.48
C LYS A 3 -21.71 16.84 -42.85
N LYS A 4 -21.15 17.97 -42.39
CA LYS A 4 -19.91 17.99 -41.59
C LYS A 4 -20.21 17.65 -40.13
N LEU A 5 -21.41 18.01 -39.66
CA LEU A 5 -21.96 17.57 -38.38
C LEU A 5 -22.20 16.06 -38.37
N ILE A 6 -22.67 15.45 -39.47
CA ILE A 6 -22.87 13.99 -39.61
C ILE A 6 -21.54 13.24 -39.74
N LEU A 7 -20.52 13.80 -40.39
CA LEU A 7 -19.18 13.17 -40.44
C LEU A 7 -18.42 13.31 -39.11
N ILE A 8 -18.66 14.38 -38.34
CA ILE A 8 -18.17 14.54 -36.96
C ILE A 8 -18.98 13.66 -36.00
N LEU A 9 -20.30 13.50 -36.20
CA LEU A 9 -21.16 12.56 -35.46
C LEU A 9 -20.75 11.10 -35.72
N LEU A 10 -20.43 10.70 -36.96
CA LEU A 10 -19.98 9.34 -37.26
C LEU A 10 -18.57 9.02 -36.73
N ILE A 11 -17.77 10.04 -36.42
CA ILE A 11 -16.45 9.87 -35.76
C ILE A 11 -16.57 10.01 -34.23
N ALA A 12 -17.67 10.59 -33.73
CA ALA A 12 -17.92 10.79 -32.30
C ALA A 12 -18.81 9.72 -31.64
N THR A 13 -19.53 8.88 -32.39
CA THR A 13 -20.34 7.78 -31.83
C THR A 13 -19.61 6.44 -31.77
N ALA A 14 -18.39 6.46 -31.20
CA ALA A 14 -17.70 5.31 -30.60
C ALA A 14 -16.59 5.87 -29.68
N PRO A 15 -16.58 5.66 -28.35
CA PRO A 15 -17.42 4.81 -27.49
C PRO A 15 -18.14 5.59 -26.35
N LEU A 16 -19.42 5.29 -26.11
CA LEU A 16 -20.06 5.45 -24.79
C LEU A 16 -20.24 4.06 -24.16
N PHE A 17 -19.11 3.40 -23.97
CA PHE A 17 -18.89 2.47 -22.87
C PHE A 17 -17.56 2.93 -22.30
N ALA A 18 -17.51 3.19 -20.99
CA ALA A 18 -16.24 3.27 -20.30
C ALA A 18 -15.39 2.08 -20.76
N LYS A 19 -14.12 2.33 -21.09
CA LYS A 19 -13.15 1.27 -21.35
C LYS A 19 -13.16 0.32 -20.15
N LEU A 20 -13.86 -0.80 -20.26
CA LEU A 20 -13.67 -1.96 -19.39
C LEU A 20 -12.43 -2.73 -19.87
N ASP A 21 -11.30 -2.04 -19.97
CA ASP A 21 -10.00 -2.69 -20.21
C ASP A 21 -9.45 -3.36 -18.93
N ASP A 22 -10.04 -3.06 -17.78
CA ASP A 22 -9.65 -3.61 -16.49
C ASP A 22 -10.81 -4.44 -15.91
N LEU A 23 -10.75 -5.77 -16.07
CA LEU A 23 -11.27 -6.64 -15.01
C LEU A 23 -10.55 -6.18 -13.74
N GLU A 24 -11.27 -5.49 -12.84
CA GLU A 24 -10.84 -4.94 -11.55
C GLU A 24 -9.35 -5.12 -11.23
N GLU A 25 -8.56 -4.04 -11.36
CA GLU A 25 -7.14 -4.06 -10.99
C GLU A 25 -7.00 -4.30 -9.49
N VAL A 26 -6.47 -5.46 -9.11
CA VAL A 26 -6.19 -5.76 -7.71
C VAL A 26 -4.90 -5.02 -7.32
N ASN A 27 -5.05 -3.93 -6.58
CA ASN A 27 -3.93 -3.12 -6.10
C ASN A 27 -3.42 -3.62 -4.75
N PHE A 28 -2.11 -3.49 -4.52
CA PHE A 28 -1.45 -3.99 -3.32
C PHE A 28 -0.75 -2.86 -2.54
N PRO A 29 -0.76 -2.92 -1.20
CA PRO A 29 0.10 -2.10 -0.37
C PRO A 29 1.59 -2.27 -0.71
N LEU A 30 2.40 -1.30 -0.29
CA LEU A 30 3.85 -1.37 -0.47
C LEU A 30 4.38 -2.65 0.21
N ASN A 31 5.24 -3.39 -0.49
CA ASN A 31 5.83 -4.63 -0.03
C ASN A 31 4.84 -5.77 0.36
N SER A 32 3.56 -5.63 0.04
CA SER A 32 2.55 -6.63 0.37
C SER A 32 2.18 -7.49 -0.83
N ALA A 33 1.91 -8.76 -0.56
CA ALA A 33 1.21 -9.70 -1.43
C ALA A 33 -0.08 -10.22 -0.79
N VAL A 34 -0.52 -9.60 0.32
CA VAL A 34 -1.78 -9.91 0.98
C VAL A 34 -2.91 -9.23 0.20
N VAL A 35 -3.93 -10.00 -0.18
CA VAL A 35 -5.19 -9.47 -0.72
C VAL A 35 -5.99 -8.98 0.49
N VAL A 36 -6.04 -7.67 0.68
CA VAL A 36 -6.49 -7.07 1.96
C VAL A 36 -8.00 -6.80 1.99
N ASP A 37 -8.64 -6.66 0.82
CA ASP A 37 -10.09 -6.46 0.71
C ASP A 37 -10.71 -7.50 -0.24
N ALA A 38 -11.83 -8.09 0.18
CA ALA A 38 -12.62 -9.02 -0.62
C ALA A 38 -13.34 -8.25 -1.73
N PHE A 39 -12.86 -8.36 -2.96
CA PHE A 39 -13.46 -7.72 -4.12
C PHE A 39 -14.67 -8.52 -4.64
N PRO A 40 -15.87 -7.93 -4.74
CA PRO A 40 -17.04 -8.56 -5.36
C PRO A 40 -16.76 -9.07 -6.79
N GLY A 41 -15.83 -8.44 -7.53
CA GLY A 41 -15.46 -8.86 -8.88
C GLY A 41 -14.65 -10.16 -8.94
N LEU A 42 -13.83 -10.48 -7.93
CA LEU A 42 -13.11 -11.76 -7.87
C LEU A 42 -14.05 -12.93 -7.52
N ASP A 43 -15.07 -12.69 -6.70
CA ASP A 43 -16.10 -13.69 -6.39
C ASP A 43 -17.00 -13.97 -7.61
N LEU A 44 -17.40 -12.91 -8.32
CA LEU A 44 -18.15 -13.03 -9.56
C LEU A 44 -17.34 -13.73 -10.67
N LEU A 45 -16.04 -13.41 -10.78
CA LEU A 45 -15.12 -14.11 -11.69
C LEU A 45 -14.96 -15.59 -11.31
N ALA A 46 -14.84 -15.90 -10.02
CA ALA A 46 -14.78 -17.27 -9.54
C ALA A 46 -16.06 -18.05 -9.87
N GLU A 47 -17.24 -17.43 -9.76
CA GLU A 47 -18.51 -18.03 -10.14
C GLU A 47 -18.59 -18.33 -11.64
N VAL A 48 -18.15 -17.41 -12.49
CA VAL A 48 -18.07 -17.62 -13.95
C VAL A 48 -17.07 -18.73 -14.29
N MET A 49 -15.87 -18.72 -13.70
CA MET A 49 -14.86 -19.73 -13.98
C MET A 49 -15.27 -21.14 -13.53
N LYS A 50 -16.03 -21.25 -12.43
CA LYS A 50 -16.65 -22.51 -11.99
C LYS A 50 -17.72 -23.01 -12.96
N LYS A 51 -18.50 -22.09 -13.53
CA LYS A 51 -19.59 -22.39 -14.46
C LYS A 51 -19.08 -22.80 -15.85
N TYR A 52 -17.92 -22.30 -16.27
CA TYR A 52 -17.34 -22.53 -17.59
C TYR A 52 -15.91 -23.10 -17.49
N PRO A 53 -15.76 -24.44 -17.44
CA PRO A 53 -14.45 -25.09 -17.24
C PRO A 53 -13.45 -24.87 -18.39
N ASP A 54 -13.93 -24.49 -19.58
CA ASP A 54 -13.12 -24.23 -20.77
C ASP A 54 -12.45 -22.84 -20.77
N LEU A 55 -12.80 -21.98 -19.80
CA LEU A 55 -12.16 -20.68 -19.62
C LEU A 55 -10.79 -20.83 -18.94
N SER A 56 -9.81 -20.09 -19.43
CA SER A 56 -8.46 -19.99 -18.86
C SER A 56 -8.16 -18.56 -18.45
N LEU A 57 -7.81 -18.36 -17.20
CA LEU A 57 -7.39 -17.08 -16.64
C LEU A 57 -5.86 -17.03 -16.54
N LYS A 58 -5.29 -15.89 -16.94
CA LYS A 58 -3.89 -15.55 -16.69
C LYS A 58 -3.83 -14.34 -15.76
N VAL A 59 -3.15 -14.51 -14.63
CA VAL A 59 -2.99 -13.51 -13.57
C VAL A 59 -1.57 -12.96 -13.65
N VAL A 60 -1.43 -11.67 -13.94
CA VAL A 60 -0.12 -11.04 -14.15
C VAL A 60 0.13 -9.99 -13.08
N GLY A 61 1.15 -10.18 -12.25
CA GLY A 61 1.53 -9.23 -11.20
C GLY A 61 2.58 -8.23 -11.65
N TYR A 62 2.49 -7.01 -11.11
CA TYR A 62 3.43 -5.91 -11.34
C TYR A 62 3.85 -5.26 -10.01
N THR A 63 4.96 -4.52 -10.04
CA THR A 63 5.44 -3.69 -8.92
C THR A 63 5.77 -2.28 -9.38
N ASP A 64 5.95 -1.37 -8.43
CA ASP A 64 6.64 -0.11 -8.69
C ASP A 64 8.16 -0.32 -8.84
N TYR A 65 8.90 0.76 -9.05
CA TYR A 65 10.35 0.73 -9.26
C TYR A 65 11.17 0.56 -7.96
N ILE A 66 10.54 0.66 -6.78
CA ILE A 66 11.26 0.68 -5.51
C ILE A 66 11.73 -0.75 -5.20
N GLY A 67 13.04 -0.92 -5.03
CA GLY A 67 13.67 -2.22 -4.75
C GLY A 67 14.39 -2.86 -5.95
N GLY A 68 15.14 -3.93 -5.68
CA GLY A 68 15.94 -4.61 -6.70
C GLY A 68 15.09 -5.34 -7.74
N LYS A 69 15.57 -5.45 -8.99
CA LYS A 69 14.85 -6.15 -10.09
C LYS A 69 14.42 -7.58 -9.72
N ASN A 70 15.31 -8.37 -9.11
CA ASN A 70 15.00 -9.73 -8.69
C ASN A 70 13.97 -9.77 -7.54
N TYR A 71 14.06 -8.81 -6.62
CA TYR A 71 13.10 -8.64 -5.53
C TYR A 71 11.69 -8.37 -6.06
N ASN A 72 11.58 -7.39 -6.95
CA ASN A 72 10.32 -6.99 -7.57
C ASN A 72 9.73 -8.08 -8.47
N LYS A 73 10.59 -8.85 -9.18
CA LYS A 73 10.16 -10.04 -9.92
C LYS A 73 9.52 -11.08 -9.00
N ASN A 74 10.15 -11.38 -7.86
CA ASN A 74 9.62 -12.31 -6.87
C ASN A 74 8.34 -11.78 -6.19
N LEU A 75 8.29 -10.49 -5.84
CA LEU A 75 7.13 -9.87 -5.21
C LEU A 75 5.90 -9.85 -6.14
N SER A 76 6.10 -9.50 -7.41
CA SER A 76 5.02 -9.57 -8.41
C SER A 76 4.47 -10.98 -8.61
N MET A 77 5.34 -12.01 -8.56
CA MET A 77 4.93 -13.40 -8.63
C MET A 77 4.09 -13.79 -7.41
N LYS A 78 4.53 -13.42 -6.19
CA LYS A 78 3.78 -13.66 -4.95
C LYS A 78 2.39 -13.01 -4.98
N ARG A 79 2.25 -11.81 -5.56
CA ARG A 79 0.94 -11.15 -5.74
C ARG A 79 0.02 -11.92 -6.68
N ALA A 80 0.54 -12.37 -7.82
CA ALA A 80 -0.24 -13.20 -8.74
C ALA A 80 -0.64 -14.55 -8.10
N GLU A 81 0.24 -15.13 -7.29
CA GLU A 81 -0.04 -16.36 -6.52
C GLU A 81 -1.09 -16.14 -5.43
N ALA A 82 -1.10 -14.98 -4.77
CA ALA A 82 -2.11 -14.65 -3.77
C ALA A 82 -3.52 -14.57 -4.38
N VAL A 83 -3.67 -13.92 -5.53
CA VAL A 83 -4.95 -13.87 -6.27
C VAL A 83 -5.35 -15.26 -6.75
N LYS A 84 -4.39 -16.08 -7.22
CA LYS A 84 -4.66 -17.48 -7.55
C LYS A 84 -5.14 -18.27 -6.34
N ALA A 85 -4.50 -18.13 -5.18
CA ALA A 85 -4.88 -18.83 -3.96
C ALA A 85 -6.32 -18.46 -3.53
N TYR A 86 -6.69 -17.19 -3.66
CA TYR A 86 -8.06 -16.73 -3.42
C TYR A 86 -9.08 -17.42 -4.35
N LEU A 87 -8.84 -17.43 -5.67
CA LEU A 87 -9.74 -18.07 -6.64
C LEU A 87 -9.85 -19.58 -6.45
N LEU A 88 -8.75 -20.25 -6.05
CA LEU A 88 -8.76 -21.67 -5.69
C LEU A 88 -9.63 -21.93 -4.46
N GLN A 89 -9.55 -21.06 -3.45
CA GLN A 89 -10.39 -21.13 -2.24
C GLN A 89 -11.88 -20.96 -2.57
N GLN A 90 -12.20 -20.11 -3.55
CA GLN A 90 -13.56 -19.93 -4.08
C GLN A 90 -14.05 -21.06 -5.00
N GLY A 91 -13.21 -22.08 -5.25
CA GLY A 91 -13.57 -23.32 -5.94
C GLY A 91 -13.24 -23.36 -7.44
N VAL A 92 -12.43 -22.43 -7.96
CA VAL A 92 -11.95 -22.46 -9.36
C VAL A 92 -10.89 -23.55 -9.51
N ALA A 93 -10.88 -24.28 -10.63
CA ALA A 93 -9.89 -25.34 -10.84
C ALA A 93 -8.49 -24.76 -11.13
N ALA A 94 -7.45 -25.32 -10.50
CA ALA A 94 -6.06 -24.88 -10.68
C ALA A 94 -5.56 -24.98 -12.13
N SER A 95 -6.13 -25.88 -12.92
CA SER A 95 -5.86 -26.04 -14.35
C SER A 95 -6.32 -24.85 -15.20
N GLN A 96 -7.27 -24.06 -14.70
CA GLN A 96 -7.78 -22.89 -15.41
C GLN A 96 -6.92 -21.64 -15.17
N ILE A 97 -6.05 -21.61 -14.14
CA ILE A 97 -5.35 -20.39 -13.70
C ILE A 97 -3.83 -20.50 -13.90
N ALA A 98 -3.28 -19.62 -14.73
CA ALA A 98 -1.83 -19.42 -14.89
C ALA A 98 -1.39 -18.10 -14.23
N THR A 99 -0.21 -18.08 -13.61
CA THR A 99 0.36 -16.89 -12.95
C THR A 99 1.66 -16.45 -13.64
N GLU A 100 1.90 -15.13 -13.68
CA GLU A 100 3.15 -14.54 -14.17
C GLU A 100 3.51 -13.31 -13.33
N GLY A 101 4.75 -13.22 -12.84
CA GLY A 101 5.28 -11.99 -12.25
C GLY A 101 6.11 -11.20 -13.26
N ARG A 102 5.77 -9.94 -13.53
CA ARG A 102 6.53 -9.06 -14.43
C ARG A 102 7.48 -8.10 -13.72
N GLY A 103 7.39 -7.99 -12.40
CA GLY A 103 8.20 -7.07 -11.61
C GLY A 103 7.94 -5.61 -11.98
N GLN A 104 9.01 -4.83 -12.06
CA GLN A 104 8.98 -3.39 -12.36
C GLN A 104 8.99 -3.07 -13.87
N GLU A 105 8.57 -4.00 -14.72
CA GLU A 105 8.53 -3.80 -16.17
C GLU A 105 7.13 -3.32 -16.59
N GLN A 106 7.06 -2.42 -17.58
CA GLN A 106 5.80 -1.89 -18.15
C GLN A 106 4.93 -1.09 -17.15
N TYR A 107 5.42 0.08 -16.75
CA TYR A 107 4.68 1.03 -15.92
C TYR A 107 3.41 1.53 -16.62
N LYS A 108 2.29 1.55 -15.90
CA LYS A 108 1.01 2.14 -16.34
C LYS A 108 1.00 3.64 -16.10
N ALA A 109 1.63 4.07 -15.02
CA ALA A 109 1.69 5.47 -14.59
C ALA A 109 3.11 5.88 -14.19
N THR A 110 3.32 7.19 -14.01
CA THR A 110 4.63 7.70 -13.54
C THR A 110 4.99 7.10 -12.17
N ASN A 111 6.27 6.82 -11.95
CA ASN A 111 6.76 6.39 -10.64
C ASN A 111 7.19 7.58 -9.75
N ASP A 112 7.12 8.80 -10.28
CA ASP A 112 7.65 10.00 -9.62
C ASP A 112 6.77 10.45 -8.44
N ASN A 113 5.49 10.10 -8.43
CA ASN A 113 4.54 10.42 -7.37
C ASN A 113 3.90 9.16 -6.74
N ARG A 114 3.27 9.32 -5.57
CA ARG A 114 2.74 8.21 -4.76
C ARG A 114 1.58 7.51 -5.47
N GLU A 115 0.73 8.28 -6.12
CA GLU A 115 -0.47 7.85 -6.85
C GLU A 115 -0.09 6.96 -8.02
N GLY A 116 0.88 7.37 -8.84
CA GLY A 116 1.36 6.58 -9.96
C GLY A 116 2.12 5.32 -9.51
N ARG A 117 2.84 5.37 -8.37
CA ARG A 117 3.43 4.16 -7.76
C ARG A 117 2.37 3.17 -7.30
N PHE A 118 1.27 3.65 -6.70
CA PHE A 118 0.15 2.78 -6.30
C PHE A 118 -0.49 2.10 -7.52
N GLN A 119 -0.73 2.84 -8.61
CA GLN A 119 -1.24 2.27 -9.87
C GLN A 119 -0.27 1.26 -10.53
N ASN A 120 1.02 1.31 -10.22
CA ASN A 120 2.00 0.33 -10.68
C ASN A 120 2.06 -0.93 -9.80
N ARG A 121 1.53 -0.90 -8.56
CA ARG A 121 1.44 -2.06 -7.65
C ARG A 121 0.14 -2.84 -7.87
N ARG A 122 -0.03 -3.42 -9.06
CA ARG A 122 -1.29 -4.06 -9.50
C ARG A 122 -1.14 -5.52 -9.90
N VAL A 123 -2.27 -6.21 -10.02
CA VAL A 123 -2.42 -7.48 -10.76
C VAL A 123 -3.46 -7.30 -11.85
N GLU A 124 -3.11 -7.72 -13.07
CA GLU A 124 -3.99 -7.73 -14.24
C GLU A 124 -4.57 -9.14 -14.46
N LEU A 125 -5.86 -9.20 -14.78
CA LEU A 125 -6.60 -10.44 -15.02
C LEU A 125 -6.94 -10.58 -16.51
N LEU A 126 -6.39 -11.60 -17.16
CA LEU A 126 -6.55 -11.83 -18.60
C LEU A 126 -7.30 -13.14 -18.84
N LEU A 127 -8.55 -13.05 -19.29
CA LEU A 127 -9.41 -14.21 -19.56
C LEU A 127 -9.29 -14.67 -21.03
N TYR A 128 -9.22 -15.98 -21.23
CA TYR A 128 -9.11 -16.64 -22.52
C TYR A 128 -10.13 -17.77 -22.65
N GLU A 129 -10.63 -17.98 -23.87
CA GLU A 129 -11.45 -19.14 -24.25
C GLU A 129 -10.83 -19.87 -25.45
N MET A 130 -11.12 -21.16 -25.59
CA MET A 130 -10.67 -21.96 -26.72
C MET A 130 -11.73 -21.90 -27.83
N VAL A 131 -11.45 -21.17 -28.92
CA VAL A 131 -12.32 -21.10 -30.10
C VAL A 131 -11.60 -21.79 -31.25
N ASN A 132 -12.19 -22.85 -31.80
CA ASN A 132 -11.64 -23.63 -32.92
C ASN A 132 -10.19 -24.14 -32.69
N GLY A 133 -9.85 -24.51 -31.45
CA GLY A 133 -8.52 -25.01 -31.09
C GLY A 133 -7.45 -23.94 -30.92
N GLN A 134 -7.79 -22.65 -31.01
CA GLN A 134 -6.90 -21.54 -30.71
C GLN A 134 -7.34 -20.81 -29.43
N LYS A 135 -6.34 -20.42 -28.61
CA LYS A 135 -6.54 -19.66 -27.38
C LYS A 135 -6.78 -18.19 -27.74
N THR A 136 -8.01 -17.73 -27.56
CA THR A 136 -8.45 -16.37 -27.92
C THR A 136 -8.78 -15.59 -26.66
N LYS A 137 -8.34 -14.33 -26.58
CA LYS A 137 -8.72 -13.44 -25.45
C LYS A 137 -10.22 -13.21 -25.51
N VAL A 138 -10.92 -13.40 -24.40
CA VAL A 138 -12.38 -13.19 -24.33
C VAL A 138 -12.68 -11.71 -24.58
N SER A 139 -13.55 -11.42 -25.54
CA SER A 139 -13.96 -10.03 -25.83
C SER A 139 -14.95 -9.51 -24.78
N TYR A 140 -15.15 -8.19 -24.75
CA TYR A 140 -16.02 -7.54 -23.80
C TYR A 140 -17.49 -7.99 -23.91
N GLU A 141 -18.00 -8.09 -25.14
CA GLU A 141 -19.38 -8.54 -25.42
C GLU A 141 -19.58 -9.99 -24.96
N ARG A 142 -18.51 -10.79 -25.04
CA ARG A 142 -18.48 -12.18 -24.59
C ARG A 142 -18.44 -12.28 -23.06
N LEU A 143 -17.73 -11.39 -22.37
CA LEU A 143 -17.73 -11.28 -20.90
C LEU A 143 -19.13 -10.97 -20.36
N ILE A 144 -19.82 -9.97 -20.92
CA ILE A 144 -21.21 -9.63 -20.51
C ILE A 144 -22.16 -10.82 -20.69
N ALA A 145 -22.03 -11.55 -21.81
CA ALA A 145 -22.86 -12.73 -22.06
C ALA A 145 -22.62 -13.87 -21.04
N LEU A 146 -21.38 -14.05 -20.57
CA LEU A 146 -21.00 -15.05 -19.56
C LEU A 146 -21.56 -14.70 -18.17
N PHE A 147 -21.56 -13.42 -17.77
CA PHE A 147 -22.14 -12.94 -16.51
C PHE A 147 -23.68 -12.98 -16.51
N CYS A 148 -24.33 -12.70 -17.65
CA CYS A 148 -25.79 -12.66 -17.77
C CYS A 148 -26.46 -14.04 -18.01
N GLY A 149 -25.70 -15.14 -18.07
CA GLY A 149 -26.23 -16.51 -18.10
C GLY A 149 -27.06 -16.89 -19.32
N ARG A 150 -26.97 -16.16 -20.45
CA ARG A 150 -27.67 -16.51 -21.70
C ARG A 150 -26.75 -17.26 -22.66
N ASP A 151 -27.20 -18.45 -23.05
CA ASP A 151 -26.61 -19.23 -24.13
C ASP A 151 -26.77 -18.45 -25.45
N VAL A 152 -25.63 -18.02 -26.02
CA VAL A 152 -25.57 -17.27 -27.28
C VAL A 152 -25.06 -18.13 -28.45
N SER A 153 -25.02 -19.46 -28.31
CA SER A 153 -24.88 -20.33 -29.47
C SER A 153 -26.19 -20.36 -30.27
N GLY A 154 -26.47 -19.29 -31.01
CA GLY A 154 -27.67 -19.19 -31.82
C GLY A 154 -28.05 -17.78 -32.28
N VAL A 155 -27.37 -16.73 -31.80
CA VAL A 155 -27.67 -15.36 -32.27
C VAL A 155 -26.84 -15.07 -33.52
N ALA A 156 -27.31 -15.55 -34.66
CA ALA A 156 -26.95 -14.99 -35.94
C ALA A 156 -27.48 -13.54 -36.00
N MET A 157 -26.71 -12.59 -35.46
CA MET A 157 -26.97 -11.15 -35.52
C MET A 157 -26.67 -10.59 -36.92
N VAL A 158 -27.21 -11.25 -37.96
CA VAL A 158 -27.14 -10.79 -39.36
C VAL A 158 -28.55 -10.58 -39.94
N ASP A 159 -29.59 -11.19 -39.37
CA ASP A 159 -30.94 -11.12 -39.95
C ASP A 159 -31.77 -9.92 -39.44
N ASP A 160 -31.57 -9.48 -38.20
CA ASP A 160 -32.34 -8.35 -37.64
C ASP A 160 -31.82 -6.99 -38.12
N HIS A 161 -30.53 -6.88 -38.44
CA HIS A 161 -29.99 -5.64 -39.00
C HIS A 161 -30.55 -5.37 -40.41
N GLN A 162 -30.74 -6.42 -41.23
CA GLN A 162 -31.39 -6.26 -42.54
C GLN A 162 -32.90 -6.02 -42.42
N LYS A 163 -33.59 -6.60 -41.43
CA LYS A 163 -35.00 -6.29 -41.16
C LYS A 163 -35.20 -4.85 -40.68
N ILE A 164 -34.29 -4.33 -39.87
CA ILE A 164 -34.30 -2.94 -39.40
C ILE A 164 -34.01 -1.99 -40.56
N ILE A 165 -32.99 -2.26 -41.38
CA ILE A 165 -32.69 -1.45 -42.59
C ILE A 165 -33.87 -1.46 -43.57
N LYS A 166 -34.51 -2.63 -43.75
CA LYS A 166 -35.70 -2.73 -44.60
C LYS A 166 -36.88 -1.93 -44.03
N LYS A 167 -37.17 -2.05 -42.73
CA LYS A 167 -38.20 -1.23 -42.05
C LYS A 167 -37.89 0.27 -42.09
N LEU A 168 -36.62 0.66 -41.99
CA LEU A 168 -36.18 2.05 -42.10
C LEU A 168 -36.44 2.59 -43.52
N SER A 169 -36.11 1.81 -44.55
CA SER A 169 -36.38 2.17 -45.95
C SER A 169 -37.89 2.24 -46.27
N GLU A 170 -38.70 1.36 -45.66
CA GLU A 170 -40.17 1.40 -45.75
C GLU A 170 -40.76 2.62 -45.03
N LEU A 171 -40.21 3.01 -43.86
CA LEU A 171 -40.62 4.21 -43.12
C LEU A 171 -40.23 5.51 -43.85
N GLU A 172 -39.05 5.58 -44.46
CA GLU A 172 -38.65 6.72 -45.30
C GLU A 172 -39.56 6.87 -46.53
N THR A 173 -39.95 5.74 -47.13
CA THR A 173 -40.89 5.73 -48.26
C THR A 173 -42.29 6.16 -47.83
N ASN A 174 -42.77 5.69 -46.67
CA ASN A 174 -44.06 6.09 -46.10
C ASN A 174 -44.07 7.56 -45.67
N GLN A 175 -43.00 8.07 -45.09
CA GLN A 175 -42.86 9.48 -44.72
C GLN A 175 -42.93 10.38 -45.95
N LYS A 176 -42.25 10.00 -47.05
CA LYS A 176 -42.31 10.73 -48.31
C LYS A 176 -43.71 10.70 -48.93
N ALA A 177 -44.38 9.54 -48.93
CA ALA A 177 -45.75 9.41 -49.43
C ALA A 177 -46.75 10.23 -48.60
N ILE A 178 -46.59 10.29 -47.27
CA ILE A 178 -47.41 11.12 -46.37
C ILE A 178 -47.15 12.61 -46.63
N GLN A 179 -45.90 13.02 -46.84
CA GLN A 179 -45.58 14.41 -47.19
C GLN A 179 -46.17 14.82 -48.56
N GLU A 180 -46.11 13.94 -49.55
CA GLU A 180 -46.74 14.17 -50.86
C GLU A 180 -48.27 14.21 -50.77
N ALA A 181 -48.88 13.36 -49.91
CA ALA A 181 -50.31 13.38 -49.64
C ALA A 181 -50.77 14.65 -48.90
N ILE A 182 -50.00 15.12 -47.90
CA ILE A 182 -50.26 16.39 -47.19
C ILE A 182 -50.16 17.56 -48.17
N ALA A 183 -49.16 17.57 -49.06
CA ALA A 183 -49.01 18.62 -50.07
C ALA A 183 -50.13 18.59 -51.13
N ALA A 184 -50.60 17.41 -51.52
CA ALA A 184 -51.74 17.24 -52.42
C ALA A 184 -53.05 17.69 -51.74
N HIS A 185 -53.27 17.31 -50.49
CA HIS A 185 -54.46 17.70 -49.72
C HIS A 185 -54.47 19.21 -49.43
N ALA A 186 -53.32 19.82 -49.15
CA ALA A 186 -53.19 21.27 -49.01
C ALA A 186 -53.52 22.02 -50.31
N LYS A 187 -53.23 21.44 -51.49
CA LYS A 187 -53.68 21.99 -52.79
C LYS A 187 -55.18 21.81 -53.01
N GLU A 188 -55.74 20.67 -52.58
CA GLU A 188 -57.18 20.39 -52.69
C GLU A 188 -58.01 21.28 -51.75
N VAL A 189 -57.54 21.53 -50.53
CA VAL A 189 -58.16 22.46 -49.56
C VAL A 189 -58.10 23.89 -50.10
N LYS A 190 -56.95 24.33 -50.64
CA LYS A 190 -56.85 25.65 -51.30
C LYS A 190 -57.74 25.78 -52.55
N ALA A 191 -57.94 24.71 -53.32
CA ALA A 191 -58.85 24.70 -54.46
C ALA A 191 -60.33 24.70 -54.04
N LYS A 192 -60.68 24.02 -52.95
CA LYS A 192 -62.04 24.03 -52.36
C LYS A 192 -62.36 25.36 -51.68
N GLU A 193 -61.40 26.00 -51.03
CA GLU A 193 -61.53 27.36 -50.48
C GLU A 193 -61.71 28.40 -51.60
N ALA A 194 -61.00 28.25 -52.72
CA ALA A 194 -61.17 29.13 -53.89
C ALA A 194 -62.51 28.93 -54.62
N ALA A 195 -63.08 27.71 -54.59
CA ALA A 195 -64.40 27.41 -55.17
C ALA A 195 -65.57 27.83 -54.25
N ALA A 196 -65.40 27.78 -52.92
CA ALA A 196 -66.42 28.17 -51.94
C ALA A 196 -66.67 29.70 -51.89
N VAL A 197 -65.72 30.51 -52.39
CA VAL A 197 -65.88 31.98 -52.48
C VAL A 197 -66.71 32.41 -53.70
N ALA A 198 -67.05 31.50 -54.62
CA ALA A 198 -67.74 31.84 -55.87
C ALA A 198 -69.23 31.42 -55.97
N VAL A 199 -69.83 30.81 -54.94
CA VAL A 199 -71.25 30.39 -54.98
C VAL A 199 -72.04 30.88 -53.77
N ALA A 200 -72.81 31.92 -54.07
CA ALA A 200 -74.13 32.28 -53.56
C ALA A 200 -74.32 32.96 -52.19
N PRO A 201 -75.30 33.89 -52.11
CA PRO A 201 -75.61 34.71 -50.95
C PRO A 201 -76.82 34.16 -50.14
N GLU A 202 -77.08 34.80 -48.98
CA GLU A 202 -78.32 34.75 -48.19
C GLU A 202 -78.67 33.44 -47.44
N GLU A 203 -78.26 33.30 -46.17
CA GLU A 203 -79.05 32.57 -45.15
C GLU A 203 -78.56 32.86 -43.71
N LYS A 204 -78.80 34.08 -43.21
CA LYS A 204 -78.36 34.53 -41.87
C LYS A 204 -79.48 34.59 -40.82
N ALA A 205 -80.65 34.01 -41.07
CA ALA A 205 -81.83 34.24 -40.21
C ALA A 205 -82.33 33.04 -39.39
N GLU A 206 -81.80 31.81 -39.57
CA GLU A 206 -82.35 30.64 -38.88
C GLU A 206 -81.45 29.96 -37.83
N LYS A 207 -80.17 30.36 -37.72
CA LYS A 207 -79.23 29.76 -36.75
C LYS A 207 -79.36 30.28 -35.31
N ASP A 208 -80.06 31.40 -35.11
CA ASP A 208 -80.17 32.07 -33.80
C ASP A 208 -81.18 31.40 -32.83
N LYS A 209 -81.93 30.38 -33.26
CA LYS A 209 -82.96 29.74 -32.42
C LYS A 209 -82.52 28.48 -31.67
N TRP A 210 -81.32 27.94 -31.92
CA TRP A 210 -80.87 26.69 -31.27
C TRP A 210 -79.97 26.92 -30.03
N HIS A 211 -79.43 28.13 -29.84
CA HIS A 211 -78.44 28.39 -28.78
C HIS A 211 -79.00 28.88 -27.43
N SER A 212 -80.32 29.03 -27.27
CA SER A 212 -80.86 29.72 -26.09
C SER A 212 -81.52 28.83 -25.01
N SER A 213 -81.54 27.50 -25.12
CA SER A 213 -82.40 26.71 -24.21
C SER A 213 -81.78 25.58 -23.38
N HIS A 214 -80.49 25.20 -23.50
CA HIS A 214 -80.00 24.01 -22.76
C HIS A 214 -78.64 24.12 -22.03
N PHE A 215 -78.08 25.32 -21.84
CA PHE A 215 -76.89 25.53 -20.98
C PHE A 215 -76.97 26.85 -20.19
N SER A 216 -78.02 27.03 -19.37
CA SER A 216 -78.11 28.18 -18.45
C SER A 216 -77.74 27.78 -17.02
N HIS A 217 -76.48 27.41 -16.81
CA HIS A 217 -75.80 27.72 -15.55
C HIS A 217 -74.60 28.59 -15.93
N SER A 218 -74.76 29.90 -15.82
CA SER A 218 -73.70 30.84 -16.14
C SER A 218 -72.56 30.67 -15.12
N PHE A 219 -71.53 29.93 -15.48
CA PHE A 219 -70.27 29.91 -14.76
C PHE A 219 -69.63 31.30 -14.92
N LYS A 220 -69.94 32.23 -14.02
CA LYS A 220 -69.35 33.57 -13.99
C LYS A 220 -67.96 33.47 -13.36
N VAL A 221 -66.95 33.21 -14.19
CA VAL A 221 -65.55 33.41 -13.79
C VAL A 221 -65.37 34.90 -13.50
N SER A 222 -64.67 35.23 -12.41
CA SER A 222 -64.28 36.62 -12.10
C SER A 222 -63.63 37.27 -13.33
N PRO A 223 -63.85 38.57 -13.62
CA PRO A 223 -63.17 39.25 -14.73
C PRO A 223 -61.65 39.29 -14.57
N TYR A 224 -61.14 38.89 -13.40
CA TYR A 224 -59.73 38.87 -13.01
C TYR A 224 -59.12 37.47 -13.02
N ALA A 225 -59.85 36.43 -13.42
CA ALA A 225 -59.37 35.06 -13.35
C ALA A 225 -59.52 34.31 -14.67
N SER A 226 -58.60 33.37 -14.91
CA SER A 226 -58.71 32.39 -15.98
C SER A 226 -58.25 31.03 -15.51
N ILE A 227 -58.82 29.98 -16.10
CA ILE A 227 -58.39 28.61 -15.90
C ILE A 227 -58.05 28.04 -17.28
N SER A 228 -56.92 27.37 -17.40
CA SER A 228 -56.54 26.63 -18.61
C SER A 228 -56.20 25.20 -18.29
N PHE A 229 -56.53 24.32 -19.24
CA PHE A 229 -56.11 22.94 -19.24
C PHE A 229 -55.53 22.61 -20.62
N ASP A 230 -54.42 21.87 -20.62
CA ASP A 230 -53.80 21.35 -21.83
C ASP A 230 -53.37 19.89 -21.68
N ILE A 231 -53.35 19.21 -22.82
CA ILE A 231 -52.83 17.85 -22.99
C ILE A 231 -51.72 17.93 -24.02
N GLY A 232 -50.60 17.27 -23.76
CA GLY A 232 -49.45 17.26 -24.64
C GLY A 232 -48.69 15.94 -24.63
N ASN A 233 -47.69 15.87 -25.49
CA ASN A 233 -46.64 14.86 -25.49
C ASN A 233 -45.28 15.54 -25.33
N ASP A 234 -44.35 14.83 -24.74
CA ASP A 234 -42.92 15.16 -24.80
C ASP A 234 -42.20 14.31 -25.87
N ASP A 235 -40.89 14.49 -26.01
CA ASP A 235 -40.07 13.76 -26.98
C ASP A 235 -39.95 12.25 -26.71
N MET A 236 -40.38 11.79 -25.53
CA MET A 236 -40.47 10.35 -25.20
C MET A 236 -41.85 9.76 -25.53
N ASP A 237 -42.72 10.55 -26.15
CA ASP A 237 -44.11 10.23 -26.46
C ASP A 237 -45.01 10.01 -25.23
N ASP A 238 -44.61 10.51 -24.06
CA ASP A 238 -45.39 10.36 -22.82
C ASP A 238 -46.53 11.38 -22.77
N THR A 239 -47.76 10.88 -22.64
CA THR A 239 -48.94 11.72 -22.56
C THR A 239 -48.96 12.44 -21.21
N ASN A 240 -48.97 13.76 -21.28
CA ASN A 240 -48.94 14.62 -20.12
C ASN A 240 -50.08 15.65 -20.12
N GLY A 241 -50.44 16.11 -18.94
CA GLY A 241 -51.52 17.05 -18.71
C GLY A 241 -51.10 18.21 -17.82
N ARG A 242 -51.68 19.38 -18.05
CA ARG A 242 -51.45 20.55 -17.21
C ARG A 242 -52.73 21.31 -16.93
N LEU A 243 -52.92 21.69 -15.67
CA LEU A 243 -53.95 22.61 -15.21
C LEU A 243 -53.27 23.89 -14.71
N ARG A 244 -53.76 25.05 -15.14
CA ARG A 244 -53.26 26.36 -14.68
C ARG A 244 -54.41 27.28 -14.31
N GLY A 245 -54.32 27.89 -13.14
CA GLY A 245 -55.22 28.96 -12.69
C GLY A 245 -54.46 30.28 -12.62
N ASN A 246 -54.99 31.32 -13.24
CA ASN A 246 -54.40 32.66 -13.20
C ASN A 246 -55.35 33.63 -12.50
N TYR A 247 -54.79 34.53 -11.72
CA TYR A 247 -55.49 35.64 -11.10
C TYR A 247 -54.71 36.93 -11.31
N PHE A 248 -55.35 37.95 -11.85
CA PHE A 248 -54.75 39.25 -12.11
C PHE A 248 -55.67 40.38 -11.70
N ARG A 249 -55.27 41.17 -10.71
CA ARG A 249 -56.07 42.27 -10.17
C ARG A 249 -55.29 43.58 -10.16
N PRO A 250 -55.68 44.57 -10.98
CA PRO A 250 -55.24 45.95 -10.82
C PRO A 250 -55.61 46.48 -9.43
N LEU A 251 -54.63 47.01 -8.72
CA LEU A 251 -54.81 47.74 -7.46
C LEU A 251 -55.06 49.22 -7.74
N ASN A 252 -54.42 49.74 -8.80
CA ASN A 252 -54.65 51.04 -9.42
C ASN A 252 -54.19 50.97 -10.90
N ASP A 253 -54.17 52.10 -11.60
CA ASP A 253 -53.81 52.16 -13.03
C ASP A 253 -52.37 51.69 -13.34
N ASN A 254 -51.47 51.77 -12.35
CA ASN A 254 -50.05 51.50 -12.51
C ASN A 254 -49.55 50.26 -11.77
N VAL A 255 -50.35 49.66 -10.89
CA VAL A 255 -49.94 48.55 -10.01
C VAL A 255 -50.99 47.45 -10.01
N ALA A 256 -50.54 46.21 -10.18
CA ALA A 256 -51.39 45.01 -10.09
C ALA A 256 -50.74 43.89 -9.28
N LEU A 257 -51.60 43.06 -8.72
CA LEU A 257 -51.24 41.75 -8.19
C LEU A 257 -51.51 40.69 -9.26
N GLN A 258 -50.53 39.83 -9.50
CA GLN A 258 -50.64 38.66 -10.36
C GLN A 258 -50.33 37.41 -9.54
N MET A 259 -51.14 36.38 -9.67
CA MET A 259 -50.91 35.08 -9.03
C MET A 259 -51.19 33.98 -10.05
N GLN A 260 -50.42 32.91 -9.97
CA GLN A 260 -50.58 31.75 -10.84
C GLN A 260 -50.43 30.48 -10.00
N GLY A 261 -51.32 29.52 -10.22
CA GLY A 261 -51.19 28.16 -9.72
C GLY A 261 -51.10 27.23 -10.91
N GLU A 262 -50.23 26.24 -10.83
CA GLU A 262 -50.03 25.26 -11.88
C GLU A 262 -49.94 23.86 -11.29
N TRP A 263 -50.54 22.89 -11.97
CA TRP A 263 -50.36 21.48 -11.69
C TRP A 263 -50.07 20.76 -12.99
N TYR A 264 -48.95 20.04 -13.03
CA TYR A 264 -48.48 19.25 -14.16
C TYR A 264 -48.46 17.79 -13.75
N TYR A 265 -48.85 16.92 -14.67
CA TYR A 265 -48.92 15.48 -14.47
C TYR A 265 -48.43 14.76 -15.72
N SER A 266 -47.48 13.85 -15.53
CA SER A 266 -47.18 12.71 -16.40
C SER A 266 -47.20 11.44 -15.54
N ASP A 267 -47.01 10.26 -16.15
CA ASP A 267 -47.06 8.99 -15.42
C ASP A 267 -45.99 8.91 -14.31
N ASP A 268 -44.79 9.41 -14.59
CA ASP A 268 -43.66 9.31 -13.65
C ASP A 268 -43.37 10.62 -12.87
N ASN A 269 -43.98 11.76 -13.26
CA ASN A 269 -43.66 13.07 -12.69
C ASN A 269 -44.91 13.92 -12.41
N GLN A 270 -45.00 14.44 -11.19
CA GLN A 270 -46.03 15.38 -10.77
C GLN A 270 -45.39 16.65 -10.21
N GLU A 271 -45.78 17.79 -10.77
CA GLU A 271 -45.24 19.08 -10.34
C GLU A 271 -46.39 20.04 -9.97
N GLY A 272 -46.28 20.65 -8.80
CA GLY A 272 -47.20 21.70 -8.33
C GLY A 272 -46.48 23.03 -8.21
N GLY A 273 -46.89 24.02 -9.00
CA GLY A 273 -46.32 25.37 -9.00
C GLY A 273 -47.25 26.40 -8.37
N PHE A 274 -46.68 27.37 -7.67
CA PHE A 274 -47.39 28.57 -7.22
C PHE A 274 -46.50 29.81 -7.34
N ASP A 275 -47.05 30.84 -7.97
CA ASP A 275 -46.37 32.08 -8.26
C ASP A 275 -47.17 33.28 -7.71
N ALA A 276 -46.46 34.23 -7.11
CA ALA A 276 -47.02 35.51 -6.69
C ALA A 276 -46.13 36.65 -7.19
N ALA A 277 -46.72 37.59 -7.92
CA ALA A 277 -46.00 38.68 -8.56
C ALA A 277 -46.67 40.05 -8.35
N MET A 278 -45.84 41.07 -8.19
CA MET A 278 -46.26 42.46 -8.29
C MET A 278 -45.87 43.03 -9.64
N VAL A 279 -46.83 43.69 -10.30
CA VAL A 279 -46.64 44.25 -11.62
C VAL A 279 -46.83 45.75 -11.59
N PHE A 280 -45.88 46.46 -12.17
CA PHE A 280 -45.84 47.91 -12.30
C PHE A 280 -45.86 48.28 -13.78
N GLN A 281 -46.75 49.18 -14.17
CA GLN A 281 -46.82 49.69 -15.52
C GLN A 281 -46.87 51.22 -15.50
N ARG A 282 -46.06 51.85 -16.35
CA ARG A 282 -46.08 53.29 -16.59
C ARG A 282 -45.89 53.54 -18.09
N ASN A 283 -46.91 54.09 -18.73
CA ASN A 283 -46.96 54.29 -20.18
C ASN A 283 -46.65 52.97 -20.93
N HIS A 284 -45.56 52.94 -21.69
CA HIS A 284 -45.11 51.79 -22.48
C HIS A 284 -44.14 50.86 -21.73
N PHE A 285 -43.75 51.20 -20.51
CA PHE A 285 -42.83 50.39 -19.72
C PHE A 285 -43.58 49.59 -18.67
N LYS A 286 -43.30 48.29 -18.60
CA LYS A 286 -43.84 47.37 -17.61
C LYS A 286 -42.69 46.65 -16.92
N MET A 287 -42.77 46.51 -15.62
CA MET A 287 -41.81 45.74 -14.82
C MET A 287 -42.58 44.94 -13.78
N GLY A 288 -42.11 43.76 -13.44
CA GLY A 288 -42.61 43.06 -12.28
C GLY A 288 -41.58 42.13 -11.68
N GLY A 289 -41.83 41.77 -10.42
CA GLY A 289 -41.07 40.77 -9.70
C GLY A 289 -42.00 39.67 -9.21
N ALA A 290 -41.55 38.42 -9.30
CA ALA A 290 -42.30 37.26 -8.83
C ALA A 290 -41.48 36.41 -7.86
N LEU A 291 -42.18 35.82 -6.90
CA LEU A 291 -41.71 34.69 -6.11
C LEU A 291 -42.47 33.46 -6.58
N SER A 292 -41.72 32.43 -6.94
CA SER A 292 -42.22 31.17 -7.46
C SER A 292 -41.79 30.04 -6.54
N TYR A 293 -42.68 29.08 -6.32
CA TYR A 293 -42.42 27.84 -5.63
C TYR A 293 -42.89 26.67 -6.49
N LYS A 294 -42.12 25.57 -6.50
CA LYS A 294 -42.48 24.36 -7.22
C LYS A 294 -42.22 23.15 -6.33
N LYS A 295 -43.27 22.40 -6.03
CA LYS A 295 -43.18 21.08 -5.43
C LYS A 295 -43.03 20.03 -6.54
N ILE A 296 -42.07 19.14 -6.39
CA ILE A 296 -41.79 18.06 -7.33
C ILE A 296 -42.01 16.73 -6.62
N ASN A 297 -42.68 15.82 -7.28
CA ASN A 297 -42.90 14.46 -6.82
C ASN A 297 -42.78 13.52 -8.01
N GLN A 298 -41.63 12.85 -8.10
CA GLN A 298 -41.28 11.94 -9.17
C GLN A 298 -41.15 10.52 -8.62
N GLU A 299 -41.47 9.51 -9.42
CA GLU A 299 -41.35 8.12 -8.97
C GLU A 299 -39.91 7.79 -8.57
N GLY A 300 -39.76 7.20 -7.38
CA GLY A 300 -38.46 6.85 -6.79
C GLY A 300 -37.75 8.01 -6.08
N TRP A 301 -38.29 9.22 -6.06
CA TRP A 301 -37.70 10.39 -5.41
C TRP A 301 -38.45 10.76 -4.13
N GLU A 302 -37.73 11.28 -3.13
CA GLU A 302 -38.37 12.05 -2.07
C GLU A 302 -38.93 13.37 -2.63
N SER A 303 -39.99 13.91 -2.01
CA SER A 303 -40.61 15.14 -2.52
C SER A 303 -39.71 16.35 -2.25
N ALA A 304 -39.46 17.16 -3.28
CA ALA A 304 -38.66 18.38 -3.18
C ALA A 304 -39.52 19.64 -3.32
N LEU A 305 -39.09 20.74 -2.71
CA LEU A 305 -39.68 22.08 -2.82
C LEU A 305 -38.61 23.09 -3.26
N LEU A 306 -38.76 23.56 -4.49
CA LEU A 306 -37.88 24.56 -5.09
C LEU A 306 -38.48 25.95 -5.02
N GLY A 307 -37.63 26.97 -5.00
CA GLY A 307 -38.01 28.38 -4.92
C GLY A 307 -37.13 29.26 -5.81
N GLN A 308 -37.78 30.19 -6.53
CA GLN A 308 -37.13 31.08 -7.48
C GLN A 308 -37.68 32.50 -7.38
N GLY A 309 -36.79 33.49 -7.38
CA GLY A 309 -37.12 34.89 -7.58
C GLY A 309 -36.95 35.25 -9.06
N SER A 310 -37.82 36.10 -9.60
CA SER A 310 -37.65 36.60 -10.97
C SER A 310 -37.97 38.07 -11.10
N VAL A 311 -37.31 38.73 -12.07
CA VAL A 311 -37.59 40.10 -12.49
C VAL A 311 -37.80 40.10 -13.99
N VAL A 312 -38.85 40.79 -14.44
CA VAL A 312 -39.24 40.89 -15.85
C VAL A 312 -39.44 42.36 -16.20
N MET A 313 -38.88 42.79 -17.33
CA MET A 313 -38.97 44.15 -17.85
C MET A 313 -39.38 44.15 -19.31
N ASN A 314 -40.57 44.69 -19.61
CA ASN A 314 -41.16 44.66 -20.94
C ASN A 314 -41.42 46.09 -21.45
N LEU A 315 -41.09 46.32 -22.71
CA LEU A 315 -41.57 47.44 -23.50
C LEU A 315 -42.81 47.00 -24.28
N HIS A 316 -43.88 47.78 -24.16
CA HIS A 316 -45.21 47.42 -24.64
C HIS A 316 -45.70 48.45 -25.67
N PHE A 317 -46.17 47.97 -26.81
CA PHE A 317 -46.70 48.74 -27.93
C PHE A 317 -48.09 48.24 -28.33
N ASN A 318 -48.80 48.96 -29.21
CA ASN A 318 -50.24 48.76 -29.47
C ASN A 318 -50.67 47.32 -29.82
N LYS A 319 -49.75 46.47 -30.32
CA LYS A 319 -50.06 45.10 -30.72
C LYS A 319 -49.04 44.10 -30.20
N GLY A 320 -48.22 44.44 -29.23
CA GLY A 320 -47.15 43.55 -28.80
C GLY A 320 -46.31 44.06 -27.63
N HIS A 321 -45.41 43.20 -27.19
CA HIS A 321 -44.40 43.50 -26.21
C HIS A 321 -43.11 42.77 -26.54
N PHE A 322 -42.01 43.32 -26.02
CA PHE A 322 -40.71 42.69 -26.01
C PHE A 322 -40.02 43.05 -24.71
N GLY A 323 -39.33 42.10 -24.11
CA GLY A 323 -38.73 42.28 -22.79
C GLY A 323 -37.60 41.32 -22.48
N LEU A 324 -37.03 41.56 -21.32
CA LEU A 324 -35.97 40.78 -20.72
C LEU A 324 -36.45 40.23 -19.39
N TYR A 325 -35.96 39.07 -19.01
CA TYR A 325 -36.12 38.55 -17.67
C TYR A 325 -34.84 37.91 -17.16
N ALA A 326 -34.73 37.89 -15.84
CA ALA A 326 -33.72 37.13 -15.13
C ALA A 326 -34.36 36.42 -13.94
N THR A 327 -33.81 35.25 -13.60
CA THR A 327 -34.24 34.46 -12.45
C THR A 327 -33.06 34.15 -11.56
N SER A 328 -33.32 33.94 -10.27
CA SER A 328 -32.34 33.36 -9.35
C SER A 328 -33.02 32.43 -8.35
N GLY A 329 -32.45 31.23 -8.17
CA GLY A 329 -32.84 30.29 -7.12
C GLY A 329 -32.62 30.86 -5.72
N PHE A 330 -33.53 30.55 -4.80
CA PHE A 330 -33.35 30.87 -3.36
C PHE A 330 -33.68 29.70 -2.42
N SER A 331 -34.26 28.63 -2.96
CA SER A 331 -34.57 27.40 -2.25
C SER A 331 -34.28 26.26 -3.22
N ASP A 332 -33.16 25.59 -2.98
CA ASP A 332 -32.60 24.48 -3.75
C ASP A 332 -31.87 23.52 -2.80
N GLY A 333 -31.30 22.45 -3.36
CA GLY A 333 -30.49 21.49 -2.58
C GLY A 333 -31.32 20.44 -1.83
N ASP A 334 -32.63 20.39 -2.04
CA ASP A 334 -33.49 19.36 -1.47
C ASP A 334 -33.02 17.97 -1.96
N ILE A 335 -32.71 17.12 -0.99
CA ILE A 335 -32.24 15.76 -1.23
C ILE A 335 -33.43 14.91 -1.66
N ILE A 336 -33.31 14.28 -2.82
CA ILE A 336 -34.35 13.42 -3.41
C ILE A 336 -33.99 11.94 -3.31
N MET A 337 -32.71 11.61 -3.15
CA MET A 337 -32.24 10.26 -2.86
C MET A 337 -31.03 10.29 -1.94
N HIS A 338 -30.97 9.30 -1.05
CA HIS A 338 -29.83 9.06 -0.18
C HIS A 338 -29.42 7.60 -0.27
N GLU A 339 -28.20 7.35 -0.76
CA GLU A 339 -27.64 6.01 -0.93
C GLU A 339 -26.37 5.89 -0.09
N GLN A 340 -26.36 4.98 0.89
CA GLN A 340 -25.17 4.69 1.66
C GLN A 340 -24.21 3.84 0.80
N ILE A 341 -23.02 4.37 0.50
CA ILE A 341 -21.99 3.66 -0.27
C ILE A 341 -21.24 2.71 0.66
N ASP A 342 -20.79 3.21 1.81
CA ASP A 342 -20.16 2.43 2.86
C ASP A 342 -20.36 3.07 4.25
N ILE A 343 -19.55 2.69 5.23
CA ILE A 343 -19.65 3.21 6.61
C ILE A 343 -19.17 4.66 6.77
N VAL A 344 -18.49 5.23 5.77
CA VAL A 344 -17.90 6.57 5.79
C VAL A 344 -18.60 7.52 4.83
N TYR A 345 -18.96 7.04 3.64
CA TYR A 345 -19.51 7.86 2.56
C TYR A 345 -20.94 7.47 2.19
N ALA A 346 -21.74 8.49 1.89
CA ALA A 346 -23.03 8.36 1.25
C ALA A 346 -23.10 9.24 0.01
N ARG A 347 -23.89 8.81 -0.97
CA ARG A 347 -24.25 9.60 -2.14
C ARG A 347 -25.60 10.26 -1.90
N GLU A 348 -25.62 11.58 -2.01
CA GLU A 348 -26.85 12.37 -2.01
C GLU A 348 -27.14 12.85 -3.42
N THR A 349 -28.35 12.57 -3.90
CA THR A 349 -28.89 13.18 -5.12
C THR A 349 -29.83 14.29 -4.71
N TYR A 350 -29.66 15.49 -5.28
CA TYR A 350 -30.43 16.68 -4.93
C TYR A 350 -30.83 17.47 -6.18
N LEU A 351 -31.84 18.32 -6.02
CA LEU A 351 -32.30 19.22 -7.08
C LEU A 351 -31.71 20.61 -6.91
N GLU A 352 -31.14 21.15 -7.99
CA GLU A 352 -30.64 22.52 -8.03
C GLU A 352 -31.49 23.37 -8.96
N VAL A 353 -31.82 24.60 -8.55
CA VAL A 353 -32.55 25.55 -9.40
C VAL A 353 -31.58 26.15 -10.40
N VAL A 354 -31.97 26.13 -11.68
CA VAL A 354 -31.17 26.65 -12.78
C VAL A 354 -31.53 28.10 -13.04
N ASP A 355 -30.55 28.99 -12.89
CA ASP A 355 -30.70 30.42 -13.13
C ASP A 355 -30.83 30.72 -14.64
N GLN A 356 -31.61 31.75 -14.97
CA GLN A 356 -32.03 32.04 -16.33
C GLN A 356 -31.83 33.52 -16.67
N ILE A 357 -31.37 33.79 -17.88
CA ILE A 357 -31.44 35.12 -18.50
C ILE A 357 -32.08 34.96 -19.87
N GLY A 358 -33.21 35.64 -20.09
CA GLY A 358 -34.01 35.42 -21.28
C GLY A 358 -34.71 36.64 -21.84
N LEU A 359 -35.25 36.43 -23.04
CA LEU A 359 -36.08 37.36 -23.79
C LEU A 359 -37.53 36.89 -23.73
N ASP A 360 -38.43 37.84 -23.50
CA ASP A 360 -39.89 37.66 -23.52
C ASP A 360 -40.46 38.44 -24.70
N PHE A 361 -41.38 37.84 -25.45
CA PHE A 361 -42.01 38.53 -26.57
C PHE A 361 -43.45 38.10 -26.77
N GLY A 362 -44.25 38.99 -27.35
CA GLY A 362 -45.54 38.62 -27.87
C GLY A 362 -46.14 39.68 -28.77
N PHE A 363 -47.03 39.26 -29.67
CA PHE A 363 -47.72 40.15 -30.59
C PHE A 363 -49.07 39.59 -31.02
N LEU A 364 -49.96 40.48 -31.48
CA LEU A 364 -51.23 40.12 -32.09
C LEU A 364 -51.06 39.90 -33.60
N ALA A 365 -51.31 38.68 -34.04
CA ALA A 365 -51.35 38.27 -35.44
C ALA A 365 -52.77 38.39 -36.01
N GLY A 366 -53.32 39.60 -36.04
CA GLY A 366 -54.71 39.86 -36.46
C GLY A 366 -55.60 40.29 -35.29
N LYS A 367 -56.92 40.08 -35.41
CA LYS A 367 -57.88 40.48 -34.35
C LYS A 367 -58.02 39.45 -33.23
N ASN A 368 -57.85 38.16 -33.55
CA ASN A 368 -58.22 37.06 -32.66
C ASN A 368 -57.07 36.07 -32.43
N VAL A 369 -55.86 36.35 -32.92
CA VAL A 369 -54.70 35.45 -32.75
C VAL A 369 -53.60 36.20 -32.03
N ALA A 370 -53.12 35.64 -30.93
CA ALA A 370 -51.97 36.11 -30.18
C ALA A 370 -50.84 35.09 -30.29
N VAL A 371 -49.62 35.58 -30.49
CA VAL A 371 -48.40 34.77 -30.42
C VAL A 371 -47.56 35.33 -29.29
N SER A 372 -47.09 34.47 -28.40
CA SER A 372 -46.18 34.83 -27.31
C SER A 372 -45.15 33.75 -27.11
N GLY A 373 -43.99 34.10 -26.59
CA GLY A 373 -42.96 33.13 -26.30
C GLY A 373 -41.80 33.72 -25.53
N SER A 374 -40.88 32.86 -25.15
CA SER A 374 -39.66 33.25 -24.49
C SER A 374 -38.50 32.36 -24.90
N ILE A 375 -37.29 32.90 -24.80
CA ILE A 375 -36.03 32.16 -25.02
C ILE A 375 -35.07 32.56 -23.91
N ALA A 376 -34.46 31.61 -23.22
CA ALA A 376 -33.51 31.87 -22.14
C ALA A 376 -32.24 31.04 -22.29
N LYS A 377 -31.12 31.67 -21.96
CA LYS A 377 -29.88 30.97 -21.63
C LYS A 377 -29.97 30.49 -20.18
N LEU A 378 -29.55 29.25 -19.96
CA LEU A 378 -29.52 28.59 -18.66
C LEU A 378 -28.09 28.59 -18.11
N ASP A 379 -27.97 28.84 -16.80
CA ASP A 379 -26.71 28.66 -16.06
C ASP A 379 -26.64 27.22 -15.55
N THR A 380 -26.15 26.32 -16.40
CA THR A 380 -26.08 24.87 -16.17
C THR A 380 -24.76 24.35 -16.73
N ASP A 381 -24.23 23.31 -16.09
CA ASP A 381 -23.06 22.57 -16.56
C ASP A 381 -23.41 21.51 -17.63
N LEU A 382 -24.71 21.28 -17.88
CA LEU A 382 -25.23 20.31 -18.86
C LEU A 382 -25.20 20.88 -20.28
N SER A 383 -25.26 20.01 -21.29
CA SER A 383 -25.29 20.46 -22.70
C SER A 383 -26.58 21.17 -23.11
N GLY A 384 -27.69 20.91 -22.42
CA GLY A 384 -29.01 21.54 -22.63
C GLY A 384 -29.09 22.96 -22.07
N ASP A 385 -28.30 23.88 -22.61
CA ASP A 385 -28.11 25.23 -22.05
C ASP A 385 -29.13 26.30 -22.51
N LEU A 386 -30.13 25.88 -23.29
CA LEU A 386 -31.15 26.76 -23.89
C LEU A 386 -32.54 26.32 -23.45
N ALA A 387 -33.38 27.29 -23.10
CA ALA A 387 -34.81 27.07 -22.90
C ALA A 387 -35.62 27.93 -23.86
N ALA A 388 -36.75 27.40 -24.31
CA ALA A 388 -37.66 28.16 -25.15
C ALA A 388 -39.12 27.78 -24.90
N ASP A 389 -40.03 28.73 -25.07
CA ASP A 389 -41.46 28.45 -25.16
C ASP A 389 -42.12 29.32 -26.23
N LEU A 390 -43.11 28.76 -26.91
CA LEU A 390 -43.94 29.45 -27.90
C LEU A 390 -45.39 29.02 -27.71
N THR A 391 -46.28 29.99 -27.59
CA THR A 391 -47.72 29.81 -27.49
C THR A 391 -48.42 30.58 -28.61
N ILE A 392 -49.30 29.90 -29.33
CA ILE A 392 -50.22 30.49 -30.30
C ILE A 392 -51.63 30.35 -29.74
N GLU A 393 -52.26 31.47 -29.40
CA GLU A 393 -53.59 31.51 -28.79
C GLU A 393 -54.61 32.11 -29.77
N CYS A 394 -55.67 31.35 -30.04
CA CYS A 394 -56.79 31.72 -30.88
C CYS A 394 -58.01 32.02 -29.99
N VAL A 395 -58.41 33.28 -29.95
CA VAL A 395 -59.60 33.75 -29.23
C VAL A 395 -60.83 33.44 -30.07
N ALA A 396 -61.56 32.40 -29.69
CA ALA A 396 -62.78 32.03 -30.37
C ALA A 396 -63.93 32.97 -29.99
N TYR A 397 -64.07 33.29 -28.69
CA TYR A 397 -65.13 34.14 -28.11
C TYR A 397 -64.61 34.85 -26.84
N ASP A 398 -65.38 35.83 -26.30
CA ASP A 398 -64.95 36.69 -25.19
C ASP A 398 -64.51 35.94 -23.90
N ASN A 399 -64.96 34.70 -23.70
CA ASN A 399 -64.72 33.92 -22.48
C ASN A 399 -64.14 32.50 -22.72
N TYR A 400 -63.68 32.20 -23.95
CA TYR A 400 -62.84 31.02 -24.20
C TYR A 400 -61.87 31.19 -25.37
N SER A 401 -60.65 30.68 -25.19
CA SER A 401 -59.61 30.61 -26.22
C SER A 401 -59.03 29.20 -26.32
N PHE A 402 -58.52 28.88 -27.50
CA PHE A 402 -57.74 27.66 -27.75
C PHE A 402 -56.28 28.06 -27.91
N TYR A 403 -55.35 27.26 -27.42
CA TYR A 403 -53.93 27.52 -27.61
C TYR A 403 -53.16 26.27 -27.99
N LEU A 404 -52.11 26.49 -28.78
CA LEU A 404 -51.06 25.52 -29.06
C LEU A 404 -49.80 26.02 -28.37
N GLU A 405 -49.12 25.16 -27.61
CA GLU A 405 -47.87 25.45 -26.93
C GLU A 405 -46.78 24.48 -27.40
N GLY A 406 -45.58 25.00 -27.65
CA GLY A 406 -44.35 24.22 -27.78
C GLY A 406 -43.32 24.76 -26.80
N SER A 407 -42.63 23.89 -26.07
CA SER A 407 -41.61 24.29 -25.10
C SER A 407 -40.41 23.35 -25.16
N MET A 408 -39.24 23.88 -24.82
CA MET A 408 -37.96 23.17 -24.69
C MET A 408 -37.40 23.40 -23.29
N ASN A 409 -36.90 22.33 -22.67
CA ASN A 409 -36.31 22.34 -21.33
C ASN A 409 -37.22 23.03 -20.32
N ARG A 410 -38.50 22.63 -20.30
CA ARG A 410 -39.58 23.37 -19.62
C ARG A 410 -39.33 23.50 -18.11
N SER A 411 -38.98 22.39 -17.45
CA SER A 411 -38.76 22.32 -16.01
C SER A 411 -37.47 21.57 -15.70
N MET A 412 -37.41 20.25 -15.88
CA MET A 412 -36.19 19.48 -15.70
C MET A 412 -35.22 19.73 -16.87
N ILE A 413 -33.95 19.99 -16.55
CA ILE A 413 -32.84 20.15 -17.50
C ILE A 413 -32.05 18.85 -17.54
N THR A 414 -31.75 18.40 -18.75
CA THR A 414 -31.01 17.17 -19.05
C THR A 414 -29.93 17.47 -20.10
N ASP A 415 -29.05 16.50 -20.37
CA ASP A 415 -28.06 16.64 -21.44
C ASP A 415 -28.69 16.77 -22.83
N ASP A 416 -29.87 16.17 -23.03
CA ASP A 416 -30.69 16.34 -24.22
C ASP A 416 -31.75 17.43 -23.99
N ASP A 417 -32.06 18.17 -25.06
CA ASP A 417 -33.14 19.18 -25.05
C ASP A 417 -34.50 18.48 -24.96
N ASN A 418 -35.22 18.64 -23.85
CA ASN A 418 -36.53 18.03 -23.65
C ASN A 418 -37.64 18.92 -24.25
N MET A 419 -38.23 18.52 -25.37
CA MET A 419 -39.36 19.22 -25.97
C MET A 419 -40.71 18.72 -25.45
N ARG A 420 -41.68 19.62 -25.45
CA ARG A 420 -43.10 19.33 -25.20
C ARG A 420 -43.97 20.12 -26.15
N TYR A 421 -44.99 19.48 -26.70
CA TYR A 421 -46.04 20.14 -27.50
C TYR A 421 -47.41 19.85 -26.89
N ALA A 422 -48.25 20.86 -26.76
CA ALA A 422 -49.55 20.72 -26.11
C ALA A 422 -50.65 21.54 -26.77
N LEU A 423 -51.86 20.99 -26.75
CA LEU A 423 -53.09 21.64 -27.16
C LEU A 423 -53.95 21.91 -25.92
N GLY A 424 -54.42 23.14 -25.78
CA GLY A 424 -55.17 23.56 -24.61
C GLY A 424 -56.36 24.47 -24.88
N VAL A 425 -57.18 24.59 -23.84
CA VAL A 425 -58.32 25.50 -23.78
C VAL A 425 -58.15 26.37 -22.54
N ARG A 426 -58.50 27.65 -22.67
CA ARG A 426 -58.56 28.60 -21.55
C ARG A 426 -59.99 29.13 -21.43
N LEU A 427 -60.48 29.26 -20.20
CA LEU A 427 -61.83 29.71 -19.83
C LEU A 427 -61.78 30.90 -18.85
N GLY A 428 -62.61 31.93 -19.08
CA GLY A 428 -62.67 33.17 -18.27
C GLY A 428 -62.58 34.48 -19.06
N ALA A 429 -62.96 35.62 -18.49
CA ALA A 429 -62.96 36.88 -19.26
C ALA A 429 -61.56 37.44 -19.57
N TRP A 430 -60.51 36.73 -19.14
CA TRP A 430 -59.11 37.13 -19.18
C TRP A 430 -58.34 36.25 -20.19
N HIS A 431 -58.65 36.43 -21.48
CA HIS A 431 -58.15 35.61 -22.61
C HIS A 431 -57.36 36.36 -23.67
N GLN A 432 -57.08 37.62 -23.41
CA GLN A 432 -56.42 38.45 -24.39
C GLN A 432 -55.17 39.00 -23.73
N PRO A 433 -54.00 38.95 -24.38
CA PRO A 433 -53.17 40.13 -24.33
C PRO A 433 -53.98 41.22 -25.06
N ARG A 434 -54.90 41.87 -24.33
CA ARG A 434 -55.28 43.24 -24.66
C ARG A 434 -54.02 44.01 -24.35
N TYR A 435 -53.19 44.17 -25.38
CA TYR A 435 -52.13 45.16 -25.36
C TYR A 435 -52.87 46.47 -25.14
N SER A 436 -52.98 46.88 -23.87
CA SER A 436 -53.95 47.89 -23.46
C SER A 436 -53.68 49.15 -24.28
N GLU A 437 -54.73 49.82 -24.75
CA GLU A 437 -54.61 51.25 -25.01
C GLU A 437 -53.98 51.88 -23.76
N SER A 438 -52.96 52.72 -23.96
CA SER A 438 -52.10 53.24 -22.90
C SER A 438 -52.88 53.62 -21.63
N GLY A 439 -52.65 52.95 -20.51
CA GLY A 439 -53.17 53.39 -19.19
C GLY A 439 -53.68 52.34 -18.22
N VAL A 440 -53.85 51.06 -18.60
CA VAL A 440 -54.26 49.98 -17.67
C VAL A 440 -53.15 48.94 -17.55
N VAL A 441 -52.72 48.67 -16.31
CA VAL A 441 -51.72 47.64 -16.01
C VAL A 441 -52.12 46.24 -16.52
N SER A 442 -51.17 45.55 -17.16
CA SER A 442 -51.30 44.18 -17.72
C SER A 442 -50.29 43.23 -17.08
N PRO A 443 -50.54 41.91 -17.00
CA PRO A 443 -49.61 40.96 -16.39
C PRO A 443 -48.35 40.74 -17.20
N ILE A 444 -47.35 40.17 -16.53
CA ILE A 444 -46.05 39.80 -17.08
C ILE A 444 -45.97 38.29 -17.29
N LYS A 445 -45.01 37.85 -18.11
CA LYS A 445 -44.52 36.47 -18.05
C LYS A 445 -43.98 36.19 -16.66
N ILE A 446 -44.31 35.04 -16.10
CA ILE A 446 -43.61 34.49 -14.93
C ILE A 446 -42.74 33.36 -15.47
N PRO A 447 -41.39 33.50 -15.46
CA PRO A 447 -40.50 32.42 -15.86
C PRO A 447 -40.71 31.18 -14.99
N ALA A 448 -40.83 30.01 -15.60
CA ALA A 448 -40.99 28.76 -14.86
C ALA A 448 -39.71 28.42 -14.09
N ILE A 449 -39.84 27.78 -12.92
CA ILE A 449 -38.69 27.18 -12.23
C ILE A 449 -38.14 26.06 -13.10
N LYS A 450 -36.84 26.14 -13.37
CA LYS A 450 -36.06 25.08 -14.02
C LYS A 450 -35.11 24.47 -13.01
N TYR A 451 -34.88 23.17 -13.14
CA TYR A 451 -34.03 22.46 -12.20
C TYR A 451 -33.22 21.36 -12.88
N GLU A 452 -32.06 21.07 -12.32
CA GLU A 452 -31.22 19.95 -12.73
C GLU A 452 -30.99 18.99 -11.55
N VAL A 453 -30.67 17.74 -11.87
CA VAL A 453 -30.38 16.71 -10.89
C VAL A 453 -28.88 16.65 -10.69
N LYS A 454 -28.41 16.90 -9.47
CA LYS A 454 -27.00 16.76 -9.11
C LYS A 454 -26.78 15.66 -8.10
N THR A 455 -25.58 15.12 -8.12
CA THR A 455 -25.11 14.14 -7.14
C THR A 455 -23.87 14.67 -6.44
N ARG A 456 -23.76 14.40 -5.15
CA ARG A 456 -22.55 14.65 -4.36
C ARG A 456 -22.29 13.48 -3.43
N GLU A 457 -21.02 13.23 -3.16
CA GLU A 457 -20.61 12.32 -2.09
C GLU A 457 -20.38 13.12 -0.82
N VAL A 458 -21.02 12.70 0.26
CA VAL A 458 -20.93 13.31 1.58
C VAL A 458 -20.34 12.32 2.56
N ARG A 459 -19.50 12.83 3.46
CA ARG A 459 -18.94 12.04 4.56
C ARG A 459 -19.96 11.98 5.69
N ILE A 460 -20.36 10.76 6.06
CA ILE A 460 -21.35 10.47 7.12
C ILE A 460 -20.72 9.74 8.31
N GLY A 461 -19.47 9.29 8.21
CA GLY A 461 -18.77 8.53 9.24
C GLY A 461 -17.27 8.79 9.29
N ASN A 462 -16.61 8.06 10.21
CA ASN A 462 -15.18 8.10 10.44
C ASN A 462 -14.66 6.68 10.73
N THR A 463 -13.49 6.32 10.22
CA THR A 463 -12.79 5.08 10.60
C THR A 463 -11.57 5.38 11.44
N ALA A 464 -11.17 4.44 12.29
CA ALA A 464 -9.94 4.60 13.05
C ALA A 464 -8.73 4.53 12.11
N PRO A 465 -7.68 5.35 12.36
CA PRO A 465 -6.51 5.37 11.50
C PRO A 465 -5.67 4.09 11.66
N THR A 466 -4.93 3.73 10.62
CA THR A 466 -3.98 2.61 10.66
C THR A 466 -2.59 3.10 11.02
N ALA A 467 -2.07 2.67 12.17
CA ALA A 467 -0.68 2.86 12.55
C ALA A 467 0.23 1.87 11.81
N ASP A 468 1.38 2.35 11.37
CA ASP A 468 2.47 1.53 10.85
C ASP A 468 3.76 2.06 11.51
N ALA A 469 4.38 1.25 12.37
CA ALA A 469 5.59 1.60 13.10
C ALA A 469 6.88 1.33 12.29
N GLY A 470 6.74 0.85 11.05
CA GLY A 470 7.83 0.38 10.22
C GLY A 470 8.25 -1.05 10.55
N MET A 471 9.12 -1.62 9.70
CA MET A 471 9.65 -2.97 9.94
C MET A 471 10.53 -3.01 11.19
N SER A 472 10.45 -4.11 11.94
CA SER A 472 11.40 -4.39 13.01
C SER A 472 12.83 -4.48 12.47
N GLN A 473 13.77 -3.94 13.23
CA GLN A 473 15.16 -3.79 12.85
C GLN A 473 16.02 -4.80 13.61
N THR A 474 16.91 -5.49 12.91
CA THR A 474 17.79 -6.52 13.49
C THR A 474 19.25 -6.24 13.14
N GLU A 475 20.16 -6.60 14.03
CA GLU A 475 21.61 -6.39 13.86
C GLU A 475 21.98 -4.92 13.65
N VAL A 476 21.27 -4.01 14.32
CA VAL A 476 21.51 -2.57 14.20
C VAL A 476 22.82 -2.20 14.92
N PRO A 477 23.78 -1.53 14.26
CA PRO A 477 25.00 -1.08 14.92
C PRO A 477 24.70 -0.12 16.09
N GLU A 478 25.58 -0.08 17.09
CA GLU A 478 25.48 0.88 18.20
C GLU A 478 25.44 2.33 17.68
N GLY A 479 24.61 3.17 18.34
CA GLY A 479 24.45 4.59 18.03
C GLY A 479 22.99 5.00 17.80
N THR A 480 22.79 6.06 17.01
CA THR A 480 21.47 6.63 16.74
C THR A 480 20.64 5.70 15.85
N VAL A 481 19.49 5.27 16.34
CA VAL A 481 18.49 4.47 15.62
C VAL A 481 17.26 5.32 15.31
N THR A 482 16.71 5.17 14.10
CA THR A 482 15.52 5.88 13.64
C THR A 482 14.29 4.96 13.65
N LEU A 483 13.18 5.47 14.18
CA LEU A 483 11.85 4.88 14.08
C LEU A 483 11.02 5.75 13.14
N ASP A 484 10.29 5.14 12.20
CA ASP A 484 9.59 5.84 11.14
C ASP A 484 8.16 5.30 11.00
N ALA A 485 7.18 6.12 11.38
CA ALA A 485 5.77 5.82 11.24
C ALA A 485 5.08 6.62 10.12
N THR A 486 5.83 7.18 9.18
CA THR A 486 5.27 7.97 8.05
C THR A 486 4.38 7.17 7.11
N ALA A 487 4.44 5.83 7.19
CA ALA A 487 3.54 4.94 6.47
C ALA A 487 2.14 4.82 7.10
N SER A 488 1.96 5.32 8.33
CA SER A 488 0.65 5.39 8.98
C SER A 488 -0.29 6.26 8.15
N TYR A 489 -1.56 5.87 8.07
CA TYR A 489 -2.53 6.59 7.25
C TYR A 489 -3.94 6.47 7.82
N ASP A 490 -4.74 7.47 7.49
CA ASP A 490 -6.18 7.44 7.68
C ASP A 490 -6.86 7.24 6.33
N ARG A 491 -7.93 6.42 6.30
CA ARG A 491 -8.63 6.11 5.06
C ARG A 491 -9.33 7.34 4.47
N GLU A 492 -9.74 8.27 5.31
CA GLU A 492 -10.40 9.51 4.93
C GLU A 492 -9.42 10.63 4.60
N GLY A 493 -8.11 10.38 4.78
CA GLY A 493 -7.07 11.38 4.56
C GLY A 493 -7.00 12.43 5.67
N ASP A 494 -7.55 12.12 6.84
CA ASP A 494 -7.50 13.02 7.98
C ASP A 494 -6.06 13.25 8.46
N THR A 495 -5.84 14.42 9.05
CA THR A 495 -4.54 14.75 9.63
C THR A 495 -4.29 13.89 10.86
N LEU A 496 -3.14 13.22 10.89
CA LEU A 496 -2.73 12.36 11.99
C LEU A 496 -1.81 13.07 12.97
N THR A 497 -1.97 12.76 14.25
CA THR A 497 -1.00 13.05 15.30
C THR A 497 -0.35 11.77 15.79
N PHE A 498 0.93 11.84 16.20
CA PHE A 498 1.74 10.68 16.54
C PHE A 498 2.14 10.70 18.01
N LYS A 499 2.32 9.52 18.59
CA LYS A 499 2.88 9.35 19.92
C LYS A 499 3.64 8.04 20.03
N TRP A 500 4.95 8.14 20.22
CA TRP A 500 5.84 7.03 20.48
C TRP A 500 6.02 6.80 21.98
N VAL A 501 5.95 5.53 22.39
CA VAL A 501 6.19 5.09 23.77
C VAL A 501 7.08 3.85 23.74
N GLN A 502 8.13 3.85 24.55
CA GLN A 502 8.91 2.64 24.78
C GLN A 502 8.12 1.67 25.67
N VAL A 503 7.96 0.43 25.19
CA VAL A 503 7.18 -0.63 25.86
C VAL A 503 8.11 -1.59 26.61
N ALA A 504 9.29 -1.89 26.06
CA ALA A 504 10.24 -2.82 26.66
C ALA A 504 11.70 -2.47 26.33
N GLY A 505 12.62 -3.10 27.09
CA GLY A 505 14.06 -2.88 27.01
C GLY A 505 14.58 -1.84 28.01
N PRO A 506 15.90 -1.60 28.05
CA PRO A 506 16.50 -0.53 28.85
C PRO A 506 15.96 0.85 28.45
N VAL A 507 15.65 1.70 29.43
CA VAL A 507 14.98 3.00 29.18
C VAL A 507 15.88 3.93 28.37
N VAL A 508 15.37 4.43 27.25
CA VAL A 508 16.04 5.41 26.39
C VAL A 508 15.20 6.68 26.22
N ALA A 509 15.86 7.80 25.93
CA ALA A 509 15.17 9.04 25.60
C ALA A 509 14.88 9.10 24.10
N LEU A 510 13.62 9.32 23.74
CA LEU A 510 13.21 9.60 22.35
C LEU A 510 13.38 11.08 22.04
N ALA A 511 13.98 11.42 20.89
CA ALA A 511 14.23 12.80 20.51
C ALA A 511 12.95 13.60 20.24
N THR A 512 12.03 13.06 19.43
CA THR A 512 10.80 13.73 18.97
C THR A 512 9.61 12.77 19.05
N PRO A 513 9.19 12.35 20.25
CA PRO A 513 8.21 11.27 20.42
C PRO A 513 6.80 11.59 19.91
N LEU A 514 6.50 12.84 19.55
CA LEU A 514 5.19 13.25 19.02
C LEU A 514 5.18 13.44 17.48
N GLU A 515 6.31 13.19 16.83
CA GLU A 515 6.46 13.29 15.39
C GLU A 515 6.38 11.90 14.74
N ALA A 516 6.08 11.85 13.44
CA ALA A 516 6.03 10.59 12.69
C ALA A 516 7.39 9.86 12.67
N ILE A 517 8.49 10.61 12.71
CA ILE A 517 9.86 10.08 12.79
C ILE A 517 10.48 10.53 14.11
N THR A 518 11.08 9.59 14.83
CA THR A 518 11.87 9.88 16.04
C THR A 518 13.14 9.05 16.06
N THR A 519 14.12 9.46 16.85
CA THR A 519 15.35 8.71 17.06
C THR A 519 15.61 8.43 18.54
N PHE A 520 16.49 7.47 18.81
CA PHE A 520 17.04 7.18 20.13
C PHE A 520 18.47 6.63 20.02
N GLU A 521 19.22 6.64 21.12
CA GLU A 521 20.56 6.05 21.18
C GLU A 521 20.51 4.61 21.69
N GLY A 522 20.86 3.66 20.82
CA GLY A 522 20.88 2.22 21.13
C GLY A 522 22.28 1.72 21.46
N ARG A 523 22.39 0.73 22.36
CA ARG A 523 23.65 0.13 22.82
C ARG A 523 23.84 -1.30 22.30
N ALA A 524 25.08 -1.67 22.01
CA ALA A 524 25.42 -3.00 21.51
C ALA A 524 24.88 -4.13 22.43
N GLY A 525 24.26 -5.14 21.83
CA GLY A 525 23.70 -6.31 22.53
C GLY A 525 22.36 -6.09 23.26
N GLU A 526 21.77 -4.88 23.22
CA GLU A 526 20.45 -4.61 23.80
C GLU A 526 19.31 -4.81 22.79
N ALA A 527 18.09 -4.97 23.29
CA ALA A 527 16.87 -5.02 22.49
C ALA A 527 15.80 -4.09 23.07
N TYR A 528 15.07 -3.41 22.19
CA TYR A 528 14.07 -2.41 22.51
C TYR A 528 12.75 -2.72 21.79
N THR A 529 11.63 -2.33 22.40
CA THR A 529 10.31 -2.39 21.76
C THR A 529 9.61 -1.05 21.95
N PHE A 530 9.12 -0.48 20.85
CA PHE A 530 8.40 0.78 20.84
C PHE A 530 7.01 0.59 20.24
N MET A 531 6.06 1.35 20.74
CA MET A 531 4.72 1.47 20.20
C MET A 531 4.51 2.87 19.67
N VAL A 532 3.97 2.99 18.46
CA VAL A 532 3.40 4.24 17.97
C VAL A 532 1.89 4.18 18.11
N THR A 533 1.29 5.25 18.61
CA THR A 533 -0.15 5.49 18.56
C THR A 533 -0.39 6.67 17.62
N VAL A 534 -1.25 6.47 16.63
CA VAL A 534 -1.69 7.54 15.73
C VAL A 534 -3.13 7.89 16.04
N THR A 535 -3.45 9.18 16.09
CA THR A 535 -4.80 9.69 16.39
C THR A 535 -5.24 10.62 15.28
N ASP A 536 -6.45 10.41 14.76
CA ASP A 536 -7.05 11.26 13.74
C ASP A 536 -7.64 12.57 14.33
N LEU A 537 -8.30 13.36 13.48
CA LEU A 537 -8.92 14.63 13.88
C LEU A 537 -10.15 14.45 14.79
N TYR A 538 -10.79 13.28 14.75
CA TYR A 538 -12.00 12.95 15.49
C TYR A 538 -11.71 12.23 16.82
N GLY A 539 -10.44 11.90 17.08
CA GLY A 539 -9.97 11.28 18.31
C GLY A 539 -9.91 9.75 18.28
N GLU A 540 -10.17 9.12 17.14
CA GLU A 540 -10.00 7.67 16.98
C GLU A 540 -8.52 7.34 16.82
N THR A 541 -8.13 6.14 17.27
CA THR A 541 -6.70 5.78 17.39
C THR A 541 -6.36 4.42 16.78
N GLY A 542 -5.22 4.36 16.11
CA GLY A 542 -4.52 3.12 15.73
C GLY A 542 -3.22 2.98 16.50
N SER A 543 -2.72 1.75 16.67
CA SER A 543 -1.39 1.53 17.27
C SER A 543 -0.66 0.36 16.64
N ASP A 544 0.66 0.46 16.57
CA ASP A 544 1.54 -0.58 16.03
C ASP A 544 2.87 -0.64 16.79
N LEU A 545 3.55 -1.80 16.73
CA LEU A 545 4.78 -2.10 17.47
C LEU A 545 5.96 -2.31 16.53
N VAL A 546 7.12 -1.80 16.94
CA VAL A 546 8.41 -2.07 16.28
C VAL A 546 9.42 -2.56 17.30
N GLN A 547 10.15 -3.62 16.95
CA GLN A 547 11.26 -4.13 17.72
C GLN A 547 12.58 -3.74 17.09
N VAL A 548 13.55 -3.36 17.92
CA VAL A 548 14.92 -3.06 17.50
C VAL A 548 15.86 -3.95 18.29
N VAL A 549 16.61 -4.80 17.59
CA VAL A 549 17.65 -5.65 18.17
C VAL A 549 19.01 -5.15 17.72
N MET A 550 19.82 -4.71 18.67
CA MET A 550 21.15 -4.17 18.40
C MET A 550 22.14 -5.29 18.13
N GLN A 551 23.15 -5.02 17.29
CA GLN A 551 24.26 -5.92 17.04
C GLN A 551 25.01 -6.20 18.35
N GLN A 552 25.35 -7.46 18.58
CA GLN A 552 26.14 -7.86 19.74
C GLN A 552 27.58 -7.35 19.58
N ALA A 553 28.20 -6.90 20.68
CA ALA A 553 29.61 -6.50 20.64
C ALA A 553 30.49 -7.69 20.25
N GLU A 554 31.36 -7.53 19.27
CA GLU A 554 32.29 -8.59 18.87
C GLU A 554 33.29 -8.88 20.00
N VAL A 555 33.25 -10.09 20.56
CA VAL A 555 34.31 -10.59 21.44
C VAL A 555 35.57 -10.78 20.58
N PRO A 556 36.77 -10.30 20.99
CA PRO A 556 38.01 -10.53 20.25
C PRO A 556 38.60 -11.93 20.47
N ALA A 557 39.55 -12.35 19.63
CA ALA A 557 40.28 -13.61 19.80
C ALA A 557 41.10 -13.64 21.12
N PRO A 558 41.35 -14.82 21.71
CA PRO A 558 42.06 -14.92 22.98
C PRO A 558 43.53 -14.51 22.82
N VAL A 559 44.08 -13.86 23.85
CA VAL A 559 45.47 -13.39 23.87
C VAL A 559 46.18 -13.93 25.11
N ILE A 560 47.38 -14.49 24.94
CA ILE A 560 48.27 -14.84 26.05
C ILE A 560 49.13 -13.59 26.33
N GLU A 561 49.00 -13.00 27.51
CA GLU A 561 49.79 -11.83 27.90
C GLU A 561 51.23 -12.22 28.25
N PHE A 562 51.38 -13.35 28.95
CA PHE A 562 52.67 -13.97 29.21
C PHE A 562 52.49 -15.44 29.59
N PHE A 563 53.50 -16.26 29.28
CA PHE A 563 53.67 -17.61 29.80
C PHE A 563 55.16 -17.88 30.05
N THR A 564 55.54 -17.99 31.32
CA THR A 564 56.96 -18.03 31.73
C THR A 564 57.25 -19.13 32.73
N ALA A 565 58.51 -19.59 32.76
CA ALA A 565 59.05 -20.50 33.75
C ALA A 565 60.18 -19.78 34.50
N THR A 566 60.23 -19.87 35.82
CA THR A 566 61.26 -19.21 36.61
C THR A 566 61.72 -20.09 37.78
N PRO A 567 63.01 -20.48 37.82
CA PRO A 567 64.00 -20.36 36.74
C PRO A 567 63.65 -21.24 35.53
N ASP A 568 64.18 -20.93 34.35
CA ASP A 568 63.99 -21.71 33.11
C ASP A 568 65.01 -22.86 32.95
N THR A 569 66.01 -22.92 33.83
CA THR A 569 66.99 -24.00 33.96
C THR A 569 67.12 -24.39 35.43
N ILE A 570 67.06 -25.68 35.72
CA ILE A 570 67.13 -26.26 37.07
C ILE A 570 68.09 -27.45 37.12
N ASP A 571 68.69 -27.72 38.27
CA ASP A 571 69.36 -29.01 38.51
C ASP A 571 68.30 -30.10 38.81
N GLU A 572 68.63 -31.37 38.54
CA GLU A 572 67.70 -32.48 38.78
C GLU A 572 67.20 -32.52 40.24
N GLY A 573 65.89 -32.31 40.41
CA GLY A 573 65.24 -32.30 41.72
C GLY A 573 65.01 -30.92 42.33
N GLU A 574 65.40 -29.85 41.65
CA GLU A 574 64.97 -28.48 42.00
C GLU A 574 63.56 -28.15 41.49
N LEU A 575 62.99 -27.05 41.97
CA LEU A 575 61.62 -26.62 41.66
C LEU A 575 61.63 -25.47 40.65
N VAL A 576 60.66 -25.49 39.72
CA VAL A 576 60.37 -24.40 38.78
C VAL A 576 58.98 -23.82 39.06
N ASN A 577 58.82 -22.51 38.90
CA ASN A 577 57.51 -21.87 38.94
C ASN A 577 57.06 -21.46 37.52
N LEU A 578 55.97 -22.07 37.01
CA LEU A 578 55.29 -21.62 35.80
C LEU A 578 54.27 -20.53 36.12
N ASN A 579 54.27 -19.43 35.38
CA ASN A 579 53.34 -18.31 35.54
C ASN A 579 52.68 -17.97 34.21
N TRP A 580 51.37 -17.67 34.21
CA TRP A 580 50.64 -17.28 33.00
C TRP A 580 49.52 -16.26 33.25
N SER A 581 49.19 -15.50 32.21
CA SER A 581 48.00 -14.64 32.12
C SER A 581 47.44 -14.64 30.70
N THR A 582 46.12 -14.69 30.57
CA THR A 582 45.39 -14.67 29.30
C THR A 582 44.20 -13.73 29.39
N VAL A 583 43.84 -13.10 28.27
CA VAL A 583 42.69 -12.19 28.14
C VAL A 583 41.77 -12.71 27.03
N TYR A 584 40.46 -12.54 27.21
CA TYR A 584 39.41 -13.00 26.30
C TYR A 584 39.30 -14.51 26.11
N ALA A 585 40.01 -15.32 26.91
CA ALA A 585 39.92 -16.78 26.87
C ALA A 585 38.81 -17.29 27.81
N ASP A 586 37.97 -18.21 27.31
CA ASP A 586 36.97 -18.92 28.11
C ASP A 586 37.59 -20.19 28.73
N HIS A 587 38.55 -20.79 28.02
CA HIS A 587 39.22 -22.02 28.40
C HIS A 587 40.75 -21.89 28.23
N VAL A 588 41.51 -22.28 29.25
CA VAL A 588 42.98 -22.35 29.20
C VAL A 588 43.44 -23.73 29.63
N VAL A 589 44.32 -24.35 28.83
CA VAL A 589 44.88 -25.68 29.09
C VAL A 589 46.40 -25.61 28.99
N ILE A 590 47.11 -26.22 29.93
CA ILE A 590 48.55 -26.45 29.83
C ILE A 590 48.77 -27.94 29.61
N GLU A 591 49.45 -28.32 28.53
CA GLU A 591 49.78 -29.72 28.25
C GLU A 591 50.53 -30.34 29.43
N GLY A 592 50.07 -31.52 29.86
CA GLY A 592 50.59 -32.22 31.05
C GLY A 592 49.94 -31.81 32.38
N LEU A 593 49.30 -30.64 32.46
CA LEU A 593 48.62 -30.15 33.68
C LEU A 593 47.09 -30.12 33.56
N GLY A 594 46.56 -30.10 32.33
CA GLY A 594 45.12 -30.04 32.08
C GLY A 594 44.57 -28.62 32.11
N GLN A 595 43.26 -28.47 32.37
CA GLN A 595 42.59 -27.17 32.38
C GLN A 595 43.02 -26.35 33.61
N VAL A 596 43.38 -25.09 33.36
CA VAL A 596 43.80 -24.13 34.38
C VAL A 596 42.95 -22.85 34.31
N ASN A 597 43.07 -21.99 35.31
CA ASN A 597 42.42 -20.67 35.29
C ASN A 597 43.05 -19.75 34.22
N THR A 598 42.34 -18.68 33.84
CA THR A 598 42.80 -17.72 32.83
C THR A 598 44.08 -16.97 33.22
N SER A 599 44.40 -16.91 34.51
CA SER A 599 45.72 -16.52 35.03
C SER A 599 46.08 -17.38 36.24
N GLY A 600 47.38 -17.60 36.47
CA GLY A 600 47.83 -18.43 37.58
C GLY A 600 49.34 -18.64 37.65
N SER A 601 49.72 -19.39 38.68
CA SER A 601 51.09 -19.79 38.97
C SER A 601 51.08 -21.21 39.55
N ILE A 602 51.99 -22.08 39.09
CA ILE A 602 52.13 -23.45 39.61
C ILE A 602 53.60 -23.82 39.73
N VAL A 603 53.95 -24.44 40.86
CA VAL A 603 55.29 -24.95 41.13
C VAL A 603 55.37 -26.42 40.73
N LEU A 604 56.40 -26.79 39.97
CA LEU A 604 56.62 -28.13 39.41
C LEU A 604 58.05 -28.60 39.70
N ASP A 605 58.29 -29.92 39.63
CA ASP A 605 59.60 -30.56 39.81
C ASP A 605 59.97 -31.49 38.62
N PRO A 606 60.08 -30.97 37.38
CA PRO A 606 60.39 -31.81 36.23
C PRO A 606 61.77 -32.47 36.39
N ARG A 607 61.84 -33.78 36.12
CA ARG A 607 63.08 -34.58 36.22
C ARG A 607 63.87 -34.64 34.93
N GLU A 608 63.25 -34.27 33.83
CA GLU A 608 63.86 -34.18 32.50
C GLU A 608 63.43 -32.86 31.86
N THR A 609 64.24 -32.37 30.92
CA THR A 609 63.91 -31.17 30.15
C THR A 609 62.52 -31.30 29.53
N THR A 610 61.59 -30.45 29.97
CA THR A 610 60.16 -30.54 29.65
C THR A 610 59.70 -29.27 28.96
N VAL A 611 58.96 -29.42 27.86
CA VAL A 611 58.29 -28.31 27.17
C VAL A 611 56.83 -28.28 27.61
N TYR A 612 56.39 -27.14 28.16
CA TYR A 612 54.99 -26.90 28.47
C TYR A 612 54.37 -26.05 27.37
N THR A 613 53.18 -26.45 26.90
CA THR A 613 52.39 -25.69 25.91
C THR A 613 51.13 -25.18 26.60
N LEU A 614 50.95 -23.86 26.68
CA LEU A 614 49.72 -23.23 27.10
C LEU A 614 48.85 -22.97 25.87
N THR A 615 47.56 -23.32 25.93
CA THR A 615 46.57 -23.10 24.87
C THR A 615 45.36 -22.38 25.46
N ALA A 616 45.03 -21.21 24.92
CA ALA A 616 43.90 -20.38 25.31
C ALA A 616 42.87 -20.31 24.18
N THR A 617 41.60 -20.56 24.49
CA THR A 617 40.51 -20.72 23.51
C THR A 617 39.27 -19.93 23.91
N ASN A 618 38.59 -19.35 22.93
CA ASN A 618 37.23 -18.85 23.01
C ASN A 618 36.46 -19.15 21.69
N GLU A 619 35.23 -18.67 21.56
CA GLU A 619 34.40 -18.87 20.35
C GLU A 619 34.99 -18.27 19.04
N LYS A 620 35.95 -17.35 19.13
CA LYS A 620 36.58 -16.68 17.97
C LYS A 620 37.89 -17.31 17.53
N GLY A 621 38.53 -18.14 18.36
CA GLY A 621 39.76 -18.81 17.98
C GLY A 621 40.57 -19.39 19.15
N THR A 622 41.77 -19.85 18.81
CA THR A 622 42.71 -20.48 19.74
C THR A 622 44.10 -19.91 19.52
N VAL A 623 44.81 -19.63 20.61
CA VAL A 623 46.23 -19.22 20.61
C VAL A 623 47.02 -20.14 21.54
N SER A 624 48.28 -20.44 21.19
CA SER A 624 49.16 -21.27 22.01
C SER A 624 50.55 -20.64 22.13
N GLU A 625 51.18 -20.84 23.28
CA GLU A 625 52.56 -20.42 23.58
C GLU A 625 53.29 -21.54 24.33
N THR A 626 54.60 -21.68 24.13
CA THR A 626 55.40 -22.72 24.77
C THR A 626 56.48 -22.12 25.66
N VAL A 627 56.79 -22.82 26.75
CA VAL A 627 57.96 -22.54 27.59
C VAL A 627 58.71 -23.85 27.86
N THR A 628 60.04 -23.80 27.76
CA THR A 628 60.91 -24.95 27.99
C THR A 628 61.59 -24.81 29.34
N VAL A 629 61.48 -25.83 30.18
CA VAL A 629 62.26 -25.95 31.43
C VAL A 629 63.38 -26.95 31.18
N THR A 630 64.63 -26.49 31.28
CA THR A 630 65.83 -27.32 31.07
C THR A 630 66.29 -27.94 32.39
N VAL A 631 66.50 -29.26 32.42
CA VAL A 631 66.97 -29.98 33.62
C VAL A 631 68.40 -30.46 33.40
N ILE A 632 69.32 -30.09 34.29
CA ILE A 632 70.73 -30.51 34.28
C ILE A 632 70.90 -31.75 35.18
N PRO A 633 71.31 -32.92 34.64
CA PRO A 633 71.49 -34.15 35.44
C PRO A 633 72.79 -34.15 36.27
N GLU A 634 72.76 -34.80 37.44
CA GLU A 634 73.91 -34.91 38.37
C GLU A 634 74.95 -35.95 37.88
N VAL A 635 76.25 -35.62 37.93
CA VAL A 635 77.36 -36.53 37.54
C VAL A 635 78.08 -37.06 38.79
N VAL A 636 78.01 -38.37 39.05
CA VAL A 636 78.69 -39.03 40.18
C VAL A 636 80.08 -39.57 39.76
N PRO A 637 81.19 -39.24 40.46
CA PRO A 637 82.51 -39.81 40.19
C PRO A 637 82.70 -41.23 40.78
N ASP A 638 83.43 -42.10 40.06
CA ASP A 638 83.70 -43.52 40.41
C ASP A 638 84.53 -43.68 41.71
N PRO A 639 84.29 -44.71 42.55
CA PRO A 639 85.01 -44.91 43.82
C PRO A 639 86.38 -45.60 43.63
N ASN A 640 87.43 -45.04 44.25
CA ASN A 640 88.80 -45.58 44.30
C ASN A 640 88.91 -46.83 45.20
N ASN A 641 89.41 -47.93 44.65
CA ASN A 641 89.67 -49.18 45.35
C ASN A 641 91.02 -49.13 46.10
N ARG A 642 91.21 -49.98 47.12
CA ARG A 642 92.47 -50.02 47.89
C ARG A 642 93.50 -50.92 47.16
N PRO A 643 94.80 -50.62 47.26
CA PRO A 643 95.85 -51.47 46.71
C PRO A 643 95.99 -52.80 47.49
N VAL A 644 96.67 -53.78 46.91
CA VAL A 644 97.02 -55.06 47.53
C VAL A 644 98.54 -55.11 47.73
N ALA A 645 98.98 -55.17 48.99
CA ALA A 645 100.39 -55.41 49.32
C ALA A 645 100.68 -56.91 49.32
N ASN A 646 101.85 -57.29 48.78
CA ASN A 646 102.35 -58.66 48.79
C ASN A 646 103.86 -58.60 49.08
N ALA A 647 104.28 -59.06 50.26
CA ALA A 647 105.66 -59.01 50.74
C ALA A 647 106.53 -60.19 50.27
N GLY A 648 105.97 -61.07 49.42
CA GLY A 648 106.60 -62.31 49.00
C GLY A 648 106.46 -63.43 50.04
N PRO A 649 106.83 -64.68 49.68
CA PRO A 649 106.74 -65.81 50.61
C PRO A 649 107.79 -65.75 51.72
N ASP A 650 107.46 -66.28 52.90
CA ASP A 650 108.40 -66.49 54.00
C ASP A 650 109.62 -67.31 53.55
N GLN A 651 110.81 -66.90 53.99
CA GLN A 651 112.06 -67.52 53.60
C GLN A 651 112.74 -68.19 54.80
N PHE A 652 113.08 -69.47 54.66
CA PHE A 652 113.70 -70.28 55.71
C PHE A 652 115.07 -70.80 55.27
N ARG A 653 115.98 -70.99 56.23
CA ARG A 653 117.34 -71.51 56.02
C ARG A 653 118.19 -70.63 55.10
N ILE A 654 118.05 -69.32 55.23
CA ILE A 654 118.87 -68.35 54.51
C ILE A 654 120.30 -68.38 55.07
N THR A 655 121.30 -68.32 54.20
CA THR A 655 122.71 -68.21 54.60
C THR A 655 122.99 -66.80 55.14
N PRO A 656 123.81 -66.64 56.20
CA PRO A 656 124.17 -65.31 56.69
C PRO A 656 124.80 -64.45 55.58
N GLY A 657 124.35 -63.20 55.44
CA GLY A 657 124.74 -62.32 54.34
C GLY A 657 123.60 -61.43 53.85
N VAL A 658 123.75 -60.84 52.66
CA VAL A 658 122.76 -59.93 52.07
C VAL A 658 121.53 -60.72 51.59
N VAL A 659 120.36 -60.33 52.08
CA VAL A 659 119.05 -60.90 51.73
C VAL A 659 118.20 -59.83 51.07
N GLN A 660 117.49 -60.18 50.00
CA GLN A 660 116.56 -59.32 49.28
C GLN A 660 115.12 -59.71 49.60
N LEU A 661 114.29 -58.73 49.97
CA LEU A 661 112.83 -58.88 50.06
C LEU A 661 112.22 -58.51 48.70
N ASP A 662 111.05 -59.06 48.39
CA ASP A 662 110.40 -58.84 47.09
C ASP A 662 108.91 -58.50 47.25
N GLY A 663 108.61 -57.22 47.08
CA GLY A 663 107.27 -56.65 47.12
C GLY A 663 106.64 -56.45 45.73
N THR A 664 107.31 -56.87 44.65
CA THR A 664 106.92 -56.53 43.26
C THR A 664 105.60 -57.12 42.81
N ALA A 665 105.06 -58.10 43.55
CA ALA A 665 103.75 -58.69 43.29
C ALA A 665 102.58 -57.86 43.86
N SER A 666 102.86 -56.70 44.49
CA SER A 666 101.83 -55.76 44.92
C SER A 666 101.19 -55.06 43.72
N TYR A 667 99.87 -54.84 43.74
CA TYR A 667 99.14 -54.21 42.63
C TYR A 667 97.96 -53.36 43.13
N ASP A 668 97.54 -52.40 42.32
CA ASP A 668 96.33 -51.61 42.53
C ASP A 668 95.23 -52.04 41.54
N PRO A 669 93.97 -52.31 41.97
CA PRO A 669 92.87 -52.70 41.09
C PRO A 669 92.51 -51.65 40.02
N ASP A 670 92.77 -50.36 40.29
CA ASP A 670 92.46 -49.25 39.39
C ASP A 670 93.67 -48.89 38.50
N GLY A 671 94.80 -49.58 38.68
CA GLY A 671 96.03 -49.37 37.92
C GLY A 671 96.87 -48.18 38.43
N ASP A 672 96.56 -47.67 39.62
CA ASP A 672 97.30 -46.56 40.22
C ASP A 672 98.75 -46.92 40.54
N THR A 673 99.61 -45.89 40.50
CA THR A 673 101.05 -46.07 40.73
C THR A 673 101.34 -46.27 42.21
N LEU A 674 101.98 -47.40 42.54
CA LEU A 674 102.25 -47.78 43.92
C LEU A 674 103.56 -47.20 44.47
N THR A 675 103.53 -46.80 45.74
CA THR A 675 104.72 -46.49 46.54
C THR A 675 104.91 -47.51 47.65
N TYR A 676 106.16 -47.83 47.98
CA TYR A 676 106.53 -48.94 48.85
C TYR A 676 107.21 -48.41 50.12
N LYS A 677 106.99 -49.11 51.24
CA LYS A 677 107.74 -48.87 52.47
C LYS A 677 107.86 -50.15 53.27
N TRP A 678 109.08 -50.50 53.62
CA TRP A 678 109.41 -51.66 54.43
C TRP A 678 109.81 -51.24 55.82
N VAL A 679 109.28 -51.94 56.81
CA VAL A 679 109.63 -51.73 58.22
C VAL A 679 109.97 -53.06 58.89
N VAL A 680 110.95 -53.04 59.78
CA VAL A 680 111.29 -54.19 60.62
C VAL A 680 110.23 -54.30 61.72
N VAL A 681 109.46 -55.38 61.72
CA VAL A 681 108.43 -55.66 62.74
C VAL A 681 109.06 -56.34 63.96
N SER A 682 109.96 -57.30 63.73
CA SER A 682 110.64 -58.04 64.80
C SER A 682 112.03 -58.47 64.35
N ALA A 683 113.05 -58.20 65.18
CA ALA A 683 114.43 -58.64 65.00
C ALA A 683 115.14 -58.69 66.36
N THR A 684 116.11 -59.59 66.54
CA THR A 684 116.91 -59.71 67.78
C THR A 684 118.00 -58.63 67.90
N THR A 685 118.38 -58.00 66.79
CA THR A 685 119.31 -56.87 66.73
C THR A 685 118.77 -55.81 65.78
N ALA A 686 119.27 -54.57 65.87
CA ALA A 686 118.95 -53.53 64.89
C ALA A 686 119.34 -53.98 63.46
N VAL A 687 118.47 -53.71 62.48
CA VAL A 687 118.66 -54.09 61.07
C VAL A 687 118.63 -52.81 60.23
N ASP A 688 119.74 -52.55 59.54
CA ASP A 688 119.79 -51.50 58.52
C ASP A 688 119.35 -52.09 57.17
N MET A 689 118.36 -51.46 56.54
CA MET A 689 117.84 -51.83 55.23
C MET A 689 118.28 -50.83 54.17
N SER A 690 118.75 -51.31 53.02
CA SER A 690 119.03 -50.49 51.84
C SER A 690 117.84 -50.55 50.88
N GLY A 691 117.32 -49.38 50.48
CA GLY A 691 116.18 -49.26 49.57
C GLY A 691 114.83 -49.60 50.20
N ALA A 692 114.66 -49.35 51.51
CA ALA A 692 113.44 -49.68 52.27
C ALA A 692 112.15 -49.03 51.73
N ASP A 693 112.24 -48.05 50.84
CA ASP A 693 111.14 -47.37 50.14
C ASP A 693 110.91 -47.90 48.71
N THR A 694 111.59 -48.99 48.33
CA THR A 694 111.46 -49.64 47.02
C THR A 694 110.76 -50.99 47.12
N ALA A 695 110.31 -51.53 45.98
CA ALA A 695 109.68 -52.85 45.94
C ALA A 695 110.64 -53.98 46.36
N THR A 696 111.97 -53.81 46.22
CA THR A 696 112.94 -54.90 46.44
C THR A 696 114.13 -54.50 47.33
N PRO A 697 113.90 -54.18 48.61
CA PRO A 697 114.97 -53.76 49.53
C PRO A 697 115.90 -54.92 49.87
N THR A 698 117.07 -54.58 50.40
CA THR A 698 118.04 -55.56 50.91
C THR A 698 118.47 -55.25 52.34
N PHE A 699 118.84 -56.27 53.10
CA PHE A 699 119.43 -56.13 54.42
C PHE A 699 120.50 -57.20 54.65
N ASN A 700 121.40 -56.99 55.61
CA ASN A 700 122.42 -57.98 55.95
C ASN A 700 121.97 -58.82 57.15
N ALA A 701 121.77 -60.11 56.94
CA ALA A 701 121.19 -61.02 57.91
C ALA A 701 122.26 -61.75 58.74
N ALA A 702 122.11 -61.74 60.07
CA ALA A 702 123.04 -62.38 61.00
C ALA A 702 122.75 -63.88 61.16
N ALA A 703 123.79 -64.68 61.46
CA ALA A 703 123.65 -66.11 61.66
C ALA A 703 122.67 -66.45 62.80
N SER A 704 121.93 -67.55 62.62
CA SER A 704 120.94 -68.07 63.59
C SER A 704 119.95 -67.01 64.11
N SER A 705 119.46 -66.12 63.23
CA SER A 705 118.52 -65.03 63.54
C SER A 705 117.18 -65.16 62.80
N THR A 706 116.12 -64.57 63.37
CA THR A 706 114.79 -64.50 62.75
C THR A 706 114.32 -63.05 62.65
N TYR A 707 113.83 -62.68 61.48
CA TYR A 707 113.34 -61.35 61.15
C TYR A 707 111.91 -61.41 60.65
N ILE A 708 111.09 -60.43 60.99
CA ILE A 708 109.79 -60.19 60.35
C ILE A 708 109.82 -58.77 59.79
N PHE A 709 109.53 -58.63 58.50
CA PHE A 709 109.41 -57.35 57.82
C PHE A 709 107.97 -57.14 57.36
N ARG A 710 107.51 -55.90 57.41
CA ARG A 710 106.22 -55.49 56.85
C ARG A 710 106.45 -54.64 55.63
N LEU A 711 105.85 -55.03 54.51
CA LEU A 711 105.63 -54.17 53.36
C LEU A 711 104.37 -53.34 53.57
N ILE A 712 104.45 -52.05 53.29
CA ILE A 712 103.34 -51.10 53.25
C ILE A 712 103.30 -50.52 51.84
N VAL A 713 102.12 -50.53 51.21
CA VAL A 713 101.90 -50.05 49.85
C VAL A 713 100.80 -48.99 49.85
N HIS A 714 101.03 -47.87 49.15
CA HIS A 714 100.07 -46.78 48.96
C HIS A 714 99.82 -46.50 47.46
N ASP A 715 98.57 -46.17 47.10
CA ASP A 715 98.11 -45.87 45.73
C ASP A 715 98.20 -44.38 45.31
N GLY A 716 98.45 -43.47 46.27
CA GLY A 716 98.46 -42.02 46.02
C GLY A 716 97.07 -41.36 45.92
N LYS A 717 95.99 -42.12 46.07
CA LYS A 717 94.59 -41.68 46.08
C LYS A 717 93.87 -41.93 47.41
N GLY A 718 94.56 -42.54 48.37
CA GLY A 718 94.12 -42.68 49.76
C GLY A 718 94.01 -44.13 50.23
N GLY A 719 94.18 -45.09 49.33
CA GLY A 719 94.27 -46.52 49.65
C GLY A 719 95.66 -46.91 50.16
N VAL A 720 95.67 -47.72 51.20
CA VAL A 720 96.88 -48.25 51.86
C VAL A 720 96.68 -49.73 52.16
N SER A 721 97.68 -50.56 51.96
CA SER A 721 97.66 -51.99 52.28
C SER A 721 99.00 -52.47 52.82
N THR A 722 99.01 -53.58 53.55
CA THR A 722 100.22 -54.10 54.21
C THR A 722 100.28 -55.60 54.17
N ASP A 723 101.48 -56.16 54.09
CA ASP A 723 101.75 -57.60 54.17
C ASP A 723 103.09 -57.87 54.89
N ASP A 724 103.21 -59.00 55.57
CA ASP A 724 104.39 -59.33 56.39
C ASP A 724 105.13 -60.55 55.82
N VAL A 725 106.46 -60.55 55.90
CA VAL A 725 107.32 -61.67 55.50
C VAL A 725 108.31 -62.03 56.60
N LEU A 726 108.43 -63.32 56.88
CA LEU A 726 109.34 -63.89 57.87
C LEU A 726 110.61 -64.42 57.19
N ILE A 727 111.77 -64.03 57.70
CA ILE A 727 113.09 -64.49 57.25
C ILE A 727 113.80 -65.21 58.40
N GLN A 728 114.14 -66.48 58.22
CA GLN A 728 114.90 -67.28 59.19
C GLN A 728 116.26 -67.70 58.62
N VAL A 729 117.33 -67.24 59.27
CA VAL A 729 118.73 -67.49 58.91
C VAL A 729 119.28 -68.65 59.75
N PHE A 730 120.00 -69.58 59.14
CA PHE A 730 120.58 -70.73 59.83
C PHE A 730 122.00 -70.48 60.33
#